data_AF-A0A6N7BDI2-F1
#
_entry.id   AF-A0A6N7BDI2-F1
#
_cell.length_a   1.000
_cell.length_b   1.000
_cell.length_c   1.000
_cell.angle_alpha   90.00
_cell.angle_beta   90.00
_cell.angle_gamma   90.00
#
_symmetry.space_group_name_H-M   'P 1'
#
loop_
_entity.id
_entity.type
_entity.pdbx_description
1 polymer ?
#
loop_
_entity_poly.entity_id
_entity_poly.type
_entity_poly.pdbx_seq_one_letter_code
_entity_poly.pdbx_strand_id
1 'polypeptide(L)'
;MFSVFGKKNFSAWLTVVGLLLLAVWYYKLASEAKFIQDDSFTSLCYVQNFVDGNGLVFNIGERVEGYTNFLWVLLLSAVSFLAHALNLNPNLPLVAQFLSTLFGVLILVSTYLLAKKIIAKNYSGSIISSLLALSAPAMVLFTTPFIYWSVSGMETPLFVSLTLLSVYYFLDYETLGKRNAFVVISVLNSFLRPEGMFFFGLLIGFKYIVTVLAADEFKFANKLKAGFDSSLKASLIMYAVPVIAYIIFRLLYYGYPFPNTFYAKTEFTTQFLTRGWNYYINFLEEYLLFGLFYVPVLIQLLRSKANAKENILIGFALVYTITIIVIGGDVLPVNRFFLTIMPMLFILFINSTAELIEEFLKGKVNLFAKYSLVIILLAYSVLNYQRNLPVMMEKRAYEIGLVSKMKIYAELLKEDKIKIKSKNKIKTTSVAMSTIGAFSFYSGARVIDLVGLTDEYVAHNPIEIEGIDDELPVIWKERHYNAGYVLSEKPDYIIFPAGAKPSAFAECAIFVHEEFRKNYYMQLFYSKQLNQLLPVFTRLENVRSDSADCGSGFVKHYIEANNLFLSMIKSGDKSLIRKINYELDAVFLKCSVRIPEVKTLKGMTFYHAGNYIIAEKYLRDAAEADSTNAIARIYLKNIYFSQGKIEEAQKLIPEILRFSPGAIPGFEQNIYTGRN
;
A
#
# COMPACT_ATOMS: atom_id res chain seq x y z
N MET A 1 9.47 -43.44 -25.40
CA MET A 1 8.74 -42.15 -25.49
C MET A 1 9.59 -41.01 -26.09
N PHE A 2 10.93 -41.06 -26.06
CA PHE A 2 11.80 -39.95 -26.49
C PHE A 2 12.14 -39.87 -28.00
N SER A 3 11.80 -40.87 -28.82
CA SER A 3 12.13 -40.88 -30.27
C SER A 3 11.05 -40.31 -31.19
N VAL A 4 9.87 -39.94 -30.67
CA VAL A 4 8.70 -39.57 -31.49
C VAL A 4 8.58 -38.05 -31.73
N PHE A 5 9.30 -37.22 -30.95
CA PHE A 5 9.23 -35.76 -31.09
C PHE A 5 10.54 -35.19 -31.66
N GLY A 6 10.48 -34.56 -32.83
CA GLY A 6 11.60 -33.75 -33.33
C GLY A 6 12.01 -32.67 -32.31
N LYS A 7 13.30 -32.29 -32.28
CA LYS A 7 13.88 -31.38 -31.26
C LYS A 7 13.08 -30.08 -31.03
N LYS A 8 12.46 -29.51 -32.09
CA LYS A 8 11.57 -28.34 -31.98
C LYS A 8 10.28 -28.63 -31.20
N ASN A 9 9.66 -29.79 -31.43
CA ASN A 9 8.44 -30.19 -30.74
C ASN A 9 8.72 -30.46 -29.26
N PHE A 10 9.89 -31.03 -28.94
CA PHE A 10 10.29 -31.27 -27.54
C PHE A 10 10.55 -29.96 -26.77
N SER A 11 11.22 -28.97 -27.37
CA SER A 11 11.42 -27.64 -26.75
C SER A 11 10.10 -26.90 -26.51
N ALA A 12 9.15 -27.00 -27.44
CA ALA A 12 7.82 -26.44 -27.27
C ALA A 12 7.05 -27.13 -26.13
N TRP A 13 7.08 -28.46 -26.08
CA TRP A 13 6.46 -29.23 -25.00
C TRP A 13 7.08 -28.89 -23.62
N LEU A 14 8.41 -28.84 -23.54
CA LEU A 14 9.14 -28.45 -22.32
C LEU A 14 8.74 -27.05 -21.84
N THR A 15 8.55 -26.10 -22.77
CA THR A 15 8.10 -24.75 -22.45
C THR A 15 6.72 -24.76 -21.81
N VAL A 16 5.76 -25.46 -22.43
CA VAL A 16 4.38 -25.53 -21.93
C VAL A 16 4.34 -26.18 -20.57
N VAL A 17 5.00 -27.34 -20.41
CA VAL A 17 5.08 -28.04 -19.12
C VAL A 17 5.78 -27.18 -18.06
N GLY A 18 6.89 -26.51 -18.42
CA GLY A 18 7.61 -25.63 -17.52
C GLY A 18 6.74 -24.48 -17.01
N LEU A 19 6.02 -23.78 -17.90
CA LEU A 19 5.11 -22.71 -17.51
C LEU A 19 3.92 -23.21 -16.67
N LEU A 20 3.37 -24.38 -16.98
CA LEU A 20 2.32 -24.99 -16.17
C LEU A 20 2.81 -25.32 -14.76
N LEU A 21 4.01 -25.91 -14.64
CA LEU A 21 4.61 -26.19 -13.33
C LEU A 21 4.85 -24.90 -12.53
N LEU A 22 5.37 -23.85 -13.18
CA LEU A 22 5.53 -22.54 -12.55
C LEU A 22 4.20 -21.95 -12.09
N ALA A 23 3.13 -22.07 -12.90
CA ALA A 23 1.80 -21.60 -12.54
C ALA A 23 1.19 -22.38 -11.36
N VAL A 24 1.42 -23.70 -11.29
CA VAL A 24 0.98 -24.53 -10.15
C VAL A 24 1.72 -24.16 -8.87
N TRP A 25 3.04 -24.00 -8.94
CA TRP A 25 3.85 -23.56 -7.79
C TRP A 25 3.50 -22.15 -7.35
N TYR A 26 3.28 -21.25 -8.31
CA TYR A 26 2.77 -19.91 -8.05
C TYR A 26 1.46 -19.95 -7.27
N TYR A 27 0.48 -20.71 -7.75
CA TYR A 27 -0.80 -20.82 -7.08
C TYR A 27 -0.66 -21.35 -5.64
N LYS A 28 0.22 -22.34 -5.42
CA LYS A 28 0.52 -22.84 -4.07
C LYS A 28 1.02 -21.72 -3.16
N LEU A 29 2.10 -21.02 -3.56
CA LEU A 29 2.69 -19.95 -2.75
C LEU A 29 1.71 -18.77 -2.54
N ALA A 30 0.96 -18.40 -3.58
CA ALA A 30 -0.06 -17.36 -3.51
C ALA A 30 -1.19 -17.75 -2.53
N SER A 31 -1.63 -19.01 -2.53
CA SER A 31 -2.69 -19.48 -1.63
C SER A 31 -2.27 -19.41 -0.15
N GLU A 32 -1.01 -19.73 0.15
CA GLU A 32 -0.43 -19.61 1.50
C GLU A 32 -0.29 -18.13 1.93
N ALA A 33 -0.05 -17.25 0.97
CA ALA A 33 0.12 -15.82 1.20
C ALA A 33 -1.18 -15.01 1.15
N LYS A 34 -2.36 -15.58 0.93
CA LYS A 34 -3.61 -14.84 0.67
C LYS A 34 -3.92 -13.74 1.71
N PHE A 35 -4.07 -12.49 1.28
CA PHE A 35 -4.57 -11.34 2.07
C PHE A 35 -5.13 -10.29 1.10
N ILE A 36 -5.85 -9.27 1.59
CA ILE A 36 -6.26 -8.13 0.76
C ILE A 36 -5.68 -6.86 1.38
N GLN A 37 -5.13 -5.98 0.56
CA GLN A 37 -4.59 -4.69 0.98
C GLN A 37 -5.75 -3.73 1.29
N ASP A 38 -5.62 -2.90 2.34
CA ASP A 38 -6.59 -1.87 2.70
C ASP A 38 -6.84 -0.90 1.54
N ASP A 39 -5.77 -0.46 0.86
CA ASP A 39 -5.83 0.40 -0.34
C ASP A 39 -6.76 -0.15 -1.44
N SER A 40 -6.86 -1.48 -1.58
CA SER A 40 -7.75 -2.08 -2.58
C SER A 40 -9.20 -1.68 -2.33
N PHE A 41 -9.61 -1.54 -1.07
CA PHE A 41 -10.99 -1.20 -0.71
C PHE A 41 -11.38 0.22 -1.09
N THR A 42 -10.43 1.16 -1.22
CA THR A 42 -10.71 2.48 -1.76
C THR A 42 -11.27 2.34 -3.18
N SER A 43 -10.60 1.61 -4.06
CA SER A 43 -11.12 1.30 -5.40
C SER A 43 -12.44 0.55 -5.37
N LEU A 44 -12.64 -0.37 -4.41
CA LEU A 44 -13.90 -1.11 -4.28
C LEU A 44 -15.08 -0.22 -3.87
N CYS A 45 -14.86 0.86 -3.13
CA CYS A 45 -15.90 1.85 -2.83
C CYS A 45 -16.39 2.53 -4.13
N TYR A 46 -15.47 2.94 -5.01
CA TYR A 46 -15.83 3.48 -6.33
C TYR A 46 -16.58 2.47 -7.18
N VAL A 47 -16.13 1.20 -7.18
CA VAL A 47 -16.82 0.12 -7.92
C VAL A 47 -18.24 -0.06 -7.40
N GLN A 48 -18.42 -0.16 -6.08
CA GLN A 48 -19.74 -0.34 -5.47
C GLN A 48 -20.66 0.83 -5.81
N ASN A 49 -20.21 2.07 -5.60
CA ASN A 49 -21.00 3.27 -5.89
C ASN A 49 -21.34 3.40 -7.37
N PHE A 50 -20.41 3.08 -8.27
CA PHE A 50 -20.64 3.15 -9.71
C PHE A 50 -21.67 2.11 -10.18
N VAL A 51 -21.55 0.88 -9.67
CA VAL A 51 -22.49 -0.21 -9.97
C VAL A 51 -23.89 0.07 -9.41
N ASP A 52 -23.96 0.72 -8.25
CA ASP A 52 -25.23 1.14 -7.62
C ASP A 52 -25.83 2.42 -8.25
N GLY A 53 -25.19 2.99 -9.27
CA GLY A 53 -25.70 4.17 -9.99
C GLY A 53 -25.42 5.51 -9.32
N ASN A 54 -24.58 5.55 -8.27
CA ASN A 54 -24.18 6.79 -7.57
C ASN A 54 -23.03 7.54 -8.27
N GLY A 55 -22.46 6.95 -9.32
CA GLY A 55 -21.32 7.49 -10.08
C GLY A 55 -19.97 7.00 -9.56
N LEU A 56 -18.89 7.39 -10.24
CA LEU A 56 -17.51 7.10 -9.83
C LEU A 56 -17.10 8.05 -8.69
N VAL A 57 -17.57 7.75 -7.48
CA VAL A 57 -17.33 8.58 -6.28
C VAL A 57 -16.98 7.69 -5.09
N PHE A 58 -16.23 8.25 -4.12
CA PHE A 58 -15.95 7.57 -2.86
C PHE A 58 -17.09 7.77 -1.85
N ASN A 59 -17.40 9.03 -1.53
CA ASN A 59 -18.61 9.42 -0.81
C ASN A 59 -19.70 9.80 -1.81
N ILE A 60 -20.92 9.33 -1.58
CA ILE A 60 -22.06 9.67 -2.44
C ILE A 60 -22.29 11.18 -2.41
N GLY A 61 -22.31 11.80 -3.59
CA GLY A 61 -22.49 13.24 -3.76
C GLY A 61 -21.18 14.04 -3.90
N GLU A 62 -20.03 13.44 -3.61
CA GLU A 62 -18.72 14.11 -3.69
C GLU A 62 -17.92 13.59 -4.89
N ARG A 63 -17.73 14.45 -5.91
CA ARG A 63 -17.00 14.08 -7.13
C ARG A 63 -15.51 14.33 -6.97
N VAL A 64 -14.83 13.44 -6.25
CA VAL A 64 -13.38 13.47 -6.05
C VAL A 64 -12.75 12.23 -6.68
N GLU A 65 -11.66 12.39 -7.43
CA GLU A 65 -10.91 11.27 -8.02
C GLU A 65 -9.83 10.77 -7.05
N GLY A 66 -10.24 9.98 -6.07
CA GLY A 66 -9.35 9.40 -5.05
C GLY A 66 -8.74 8.04 -5.43
N TYR A 67 -8.69 7.72 -6.72
CA TYR A 67 -8.02 6.52 -7.24
C TYR A 67 -7.02 6.89 -8.34
N THR A 68 -5.97 6.09 -8.50
CA THR A 68 -4.99 6.20 -9.60
C THR A 68 -5.00 5.01 -10.54
N ASN A 69 -6.02 4.15 -10.41
CA ASN A 69 -6.17 2.89 -11.13
C ASN A 69 -7.49 2.78 -11.89
N PHE A 70 -7.78 3.81 -12.71
CA PHE A 70 -9.03 3.93 -13.47
C PHE A 70 -9.43 2.65 -14.21
N LEU A 71 -8.52 2.04 -14.98
CA LEU A 71 -8.82 0.80 -15.71
C LEU A 71 -9.14 -0.37 -14.78
N TRP A 72 -8.56 -0.42 -13.58
CA TRP A 72 -8.86 -1.44 -12.59
C TRP A 72 -10.26 -1.29 -12.01
N VAL A 73 -10.65 -0.05 -11.67
CA VAL A 73 -12.02 0.28 -11.24
C VAL A 73 -13.03 -0.09 -12.33
N LEU A 74 -12.76 0.24 -13.59
CA LEU A 74 -13.63 -0.13 -14.71
C LEU A 74 -13.72 -1.66 -14.91
N LEU A 75 -12.59 -2.37 -14.82
CA LEU A 75 -12.56 -3.83 -14.97
C LEU A 75 -13.38 -4.52 -13.87
N LEU A 76 -13.20 -4.12 -12.62
CA LEU A 76 -13.97 -4.64 -11.49
C LEU A 76 -15.45 -4.29 -11.60
N SER A 77 -15.78 -3.09 -12.05
CA SER A 77 -17.15 -2.66 -12.31
C SER A 77 -17.80 -3.51 -13.40
N ALA A 78 -17.09 -3.76 -14.51
CA ALA A 78 -17.59 -4.62 -15.60
C ALA A 78 -17.89 -6.04 -15.13
N VAL A 79 -17.01 -6.62 -14.30
CA VAL A 79 -17.24 -7.95 -13.70
C VAL A 79 -18.45 -7.93 -12.75
N SER A 80 -18.59 -6.87 -11.95
CA SER A 80 -19.73 -6.69 -11.04
C SER A 80 -21.06 -6.56 -11.79
N PHE A 81 -21.10 -5.73 -12.85
CA PHE A 81 -22.27 -5.59 -13.72
C PHE A 81 -22.67 -6.91 -14.38
N LEU A 82 -21.69 -7.66 -14.91
CA LEU A 82 -21.94 -8.96 -15.51
C LEU A 82 -22.49 -9.96 -14.49
N ALA A 83 -21.94 -9.97 -13.27
CA ALA A 83 -22.43 -10.82 -12.19
C ALA A 83 -23.89 -10.48 -11.82
N HIS A 84 -24.22 -9.19 -11.67
CA HIS A 84 -25.61 -8.76 -11.41
C HIS A 84 -26.55 -9.11 -12.57
N ALA A 85 -26.12 -8.97 -13.83
CA ALA A 85 -26.90 -9.37 -15.00
C ALA A 85 -27.20 -10.88 -15.03
N LEU A 86 -26.35 -11.69 -14.39
CA LEU A 86 -26.52 -13.13 -14.21
C LEU A 86 -27.21 -13.51 -12.89
N ASN A 87 -27.76 -12.54 -12.15
CA ASN A 87 -28.36 -12.72 -10.81
C ASN A 87 -27.39 -13.32 -9.78
N LEU A 88 -26.10 -13.03 -9.90
CA LEU A 88 -25.05 -13.37 -8.94
C LEU A 88 -24.74 -12.15 -8.07
N ASN A 89 -24.46 -12.37 -6.78
CA ASN A 89 -23.97 -11.33 -5.87
C ASN A 89 -22.47 -11.52 -5.64
N PRO A 90 -21.60 -10.82 -6.40
CA PRO A 90 -20.16 -11.03 -6.30
C PRO A 90 -19.62 -10.45 -4.99
N ASN A 91 -18.79 -11.23 -4.29
CA ASN A 91 -17.96 -10.68 -3.23
C ASN A 91 -16.79 -9.91 -3.86
N LEU A 92 -16.94 -8.58 -3.99
CA LEU A 92 -15.98 -7.71 -4.66
C LEU A 92 -14.52 -7.88 -4.16
N PRO A 93 -14.24 -7.95 -2.84
CA PRO A 93 -12.90 -8.28 -2.34
C PRO A 93 -12.33 -9.59 -2.90
N LEU A 94 -13.12 -10.67 -2.95
CA LEU A 94 -12.68 -11.94 -3.51
C LEU A 94 -12.46 -11.88 -5.02
N VAL A 95 -13.30 -11.14 -5.75
CA VAL A 95 -13.13 -10.91 -7.20
C VAL A 95 -11.82 -10.18 -7.48
N ALA A 96 -11.53 -9.11 -6.73
CA ALA A 96 -10.29 -8.36 -6.85
C ALA A 96 -9.05 -9.23 -6.58
N GLN A 97 -9.07 -10.02 -5.49
CA GLN A 97 -8.00 -10.98 -5.19
C GLN A 97 -7.81 -12.02 -6.29
N PHE A 98 -8.91 -12.59 -6.80
CA PHE A 98 -8.89 -13.59 -7.85
C PHE A 98 -8.27 -13.04 -9.13
N LEU A 99 -8.71 -11.87 -9.59
CA LEU A 99 -8.17 -11.22 -10.78
C LEU A 99 -6.70 -10.83 -10.60
N SER A 100 -6.34 -10.27 -9.45
CA SER A 100 -4.93 -9.96 -9.11
C SER A 100 -4.06 -11.21 -9.22
N THR A 101 -4.52 -12.33 -8.64
CA THR A 101 -3.79 -13.61 -8.67
C THR A 101 -3.73 -14.18 -10.09
N LEU A 102 -4.82 -14.09 -10.85
CA LEU A 102 -4.86 -14.53 -12.25
C LEU A 102 -3.84 -13.75 -13.10
N PHE A 103 -3.74 -12.43 -12.91
CA PHE A 103 -2.78 -11.59 -13.63
C PHE A 103 -1.33 -11.83 -13.21
N GLY A 104 -1.07 -12.41 -12.03
CA GLY A 104 0.28 -12.88 -11.69
C GLY A 104 0.79 -14.00 -12.61
N VAL A 105 -0.11 -14.86 -13.13
CA VAL A 105 0.27 -15.83 -14.18
C VAL A 105 0.71 -15.11 -15.46
N LEU A 106 0.07 -13.99 -15.81
CA LEU A 106 0.48 -13.19 -16.97
C LEU A 106 1.87 -12.58 -16.80
N ILE A 107 2.32 -12.27 -15.57
CA ILE A 107 3.70 -11.84 -15.32
C ILE A 107 4.68 -12.95 -15.71
N LEU A 108 4.42 -14.20 -15.29
CA LEU A 108 5.30 -15.33 -15.61
C LEU A 108 5.36 -15.58 -17.12
N VAL A 109 4.21 -15.54 -17.79
CA VAL A 109 4.13 -15.72 -19.25
C VAL A 109 4.81 -14.58 -20.00
N SER A 110 4.54 -13.32 -19.65
CA SER A 110 5.15 -12.15 -20.31
C SER A 110 6.66 -12.07 -20.06
N THR A 111 7.12 -12.42 -18.86
CA THR A 111 8.54 -12.58 -18.53
C THR A 111 9.19 -13.63 -19.42
N TYR A 112 8.59 -14.82 -19.57
CA TYR A 112 9.10 -15.85 -20.47
C TYR A 112 9.17 -15.39 -21.93
N LEU A 113 8.13 -14.72 -22.43
CA LEU A 113 8.09 -14.22 -23.81
C LEU A 113 9.20 -13.21 -24.07
N LEU A 114 9.43 -12.29 -23.12
CA LEU A 114 10.53 -11.32 -23.20
C LEU A 114 11.89 -12.01 -23.08
N ALA A 115 12.06 -12.94 -22.13
CA ALA A 115 13.27 -13.72 -21.95
C ALA A 115 13.65 -14.48 -23.22
N LYS A 116 12.68 -15.16 -23.84
CA LYS A 116 12.87 -15.86 -25.11
C LYS A 116 13.30 -14.92 -26.22
N LYS A 117 12.73 -13.71 -26.30
CA LYS A 117 13.07 -12.73 -27.34
C LYS A 117 14.51 -12.20 -27.22
N ILE A 118 15.03 -12.11 -26.00
CA ILE A 118 16.41 -11.69 -25.73
C ILE A 118 17.37 -12.88 -25.90
N ILE A 119 17.12 -13.99 -25.20
CA ILE A 119 18.04 -15.14 -25.09
C ILE A 119 18.05 -16.02 -26.36
N ALA A 120 16.91 -16.18 -27.05
CA ALA A 120 16.83 -17.09 -28.21
C ALA A 120 17.60 -16.60 -29.44
N LYS A 121 18.04 -15.33 -29.47
CA LYS A 121 18.90 -14.78 -30.52
C LYS A 121 20.15 -15.64 -30.73
N ASN A 122 20.75 -16.12 -29.65
CA ASN A 122 22.04 -16.81 -29.69
C ASN A 122 21.91 -18.34 -29.81
N TYR A 123 20.72 -18.92 -29.55
CA TYR A 123 20.55 -20.36 -29.32
C TYR A 123 19.25 -20.96 -29.88
N SER A 124 18.71 -20.36 -30.94
CA SER A 124 17.39 -20.68 -31.52
C SER A 124 17.19 -22.19 -31.73
N GLY A 125 16.13 -22.74 -31.14
CA GLY A 125 15.74 -24.15 -31.27
C GLY A 125 16.47 -25.15 -30.36
N SER A 126 17.36 -24.69 -29.47
CA SER A 126 18.01 -25.56 -28.47
C SER A 126 17.20 -25.70 -27.17
N ILE A 127 17.31 -26.86 -26.52
CA ILE A 127 16.69 -27.13 -25.21
C ILE A 127 17.22 -26.16 -24.15
N ILE A 128 18.54 -25.92 -24.15
CA ILE A 128 19.17 -25.03 -23.16
C ILE A 128 18.66 -23.58 -23.27
N SER A 129 18.38 -23.09 -24.48
CA SER A 129 17.74 -21.76 -24.66
C SER A 129 16.38 -21.68 -23.98
N SER A 130 15.58 -22.74 -24.08
CA SER A 130 14.26 -22.80 -23.43
C SER A 130 14.38 -22.83 -21.92
N LEU A 131 15.36 -23.58 -21.38
CA LEU A 131 15.63 -23.65 -19.94
C LEU A 131 16.14 -22.32 -19.38
N LEU A 132 17.07 -21.65 -20.08
CA LEU A 132 17.53 -20.31 -19.70
C LEU A 132 16.36 -19.31 -19.73
N ALA A 133 15.52 -19.33 -20.77
CA ALA A 133 14.34 -18.48 -20.83
C ALA A 133 13.31 -18.79 -19.72
N LEU A 134 13.14 -20.05 -19.32
CA LEU A 134 12.31 -20.47 -18.19
C LEU A 134 12.91 -20.10 -16.82
N SER A 135 14.23 -19.92 -16.72
CA SER A 135 14.86 -19.52 -15.47
C SER A 135 14.48 -18.10 -15.03
N ALA A 136 14.20 -17.19 -15.98
CA ALA A 136 13.75 -15.83 -15.67
C ALA A 136 12.40 -15.78 -14.91
N PRO A 137 11.29 -16.37 -15.40
CA PRO A 137 10.05 -16.43 -14.65
C PRO A 137 10.17 -17.30 -13.39
N ALA A 138 11.05 -18.31 -13.36
CA ALA A 138 11.31 -19.07 -12.13
C ALA A 138 11.96 -18.20 -11.05
N MET A 139 12.90 -17.32 -11.40
CA MET A 139 13.46 -16.34 -10.47
C MET A 139 12.39 -15.35 -9.98
N VAL A 140 11.53 -14.84 -10.87
CA VAL A 140 10.40 -13.98 -10.48
C VAL A 140 9.45 -14.69 -9.51
N LEU A 141 9.10 -15.94 -9.80
CA LEU A 141 8.21 -16.76 -8.97
C LEU A 141 8.68 -16.82 -7.51
N PHE A 142 9.97 -17.04 -7.29
CA PHE A 142 10.56 -17.16 -5.95
C PHE A 142 11.04 -15.81 -5.40
N THR A 143 10.31 -14.72 -5.70
CA THR A 143 10.51 -13.43 -5.05
C THR A 143 9.29 -13.09 -4.20
N THR A 144 9.53 -12.60 -2.98
CA THR A 144 8.45 -12.21 -2.08
C THR A 144 7.58 -11.04 -2.59
N PRO A 145 8.09 -10.02 -3.33
CA PRO A 145 7.27 -8.96 -3.91
C PRO A 145 6.25 -9.52 -4.90
N PHE A 146 6.67 -10.47 -5.74
CA PHE A 146 5.77 -11.09 -6.71
C PHE A 146 4.63 -11.84 -6.03
N ILE A 147 4.92 -12.68 -5.04
CA ILE A 147 3.90 -13.44 -4.31
C ILE A 147 2.98 -12.54 -3.48
N TYR A 148 3.54 -11.57 -2.76
CA TYR A 148 2.79 -10.66 -1.90
C TYR A 148 1.81 -9.80 -2.71
N TRP A 149 2.31 -9.12 -3.75
CA TRP A 149 1.49 -8.19 -4.54
C TRP A 149 0.52 -8.90 -5.49
N SER A 150 0.83 -10.14 -5.87
CA SER A 150 -0.08 -11.00 -6.64
C SER A 150 -1.43 -11.25 -5.98
N VAL A 151 -1.49 -11.32 -4.65
CA VAL A 151 -2.72 -11.69 -3.94
C VAL A 151 -3.42 -10.51 -3.29
N SER A 152 -2.80 -9.32 -3.31
CA SER A 152 -3.23 -8.10 -2.62
C SER A 152 -4.61 -7.56 -3.01
N GLY A 153 -5.16 -7.98 -4.15
CA GLY A 153 -6.39 -7.42 -4.73
C GLY A 153 -6.20 -6.11 -5.49
N MET A 154 -4.94 -5.68 -5.69
CA MET A 154 -4.59 -4.47 -6.41
C MET A 154 -4.30 -4.75 -7.90
N GLU A 155 -4.23 -3.69 -8.68
CA GLU A 155 -3.91 -3.73 -10.12
C GLU A 155 -2.45 -4.09 -10.44
N THR A 156 -1.58 -4.14 -9.42
CA THR A 156 -0.13 -4.32 -9.56
C THR A 156 0.25 -5.45 -10.55
N PRO A 157 -0.31 -6.67 -10.47
CA PRO A 157 0.11 -7.74 -11.37
C PRO A 157 -0.25 -7.50 -12.84
N LEU A 158 -1.40 -6.86 -13.08
CA LEU A 158 -1.83 -6.46 -14.42
C LEU A 158 -0.93 -5.34 -14.96
N PHE A 159 -0.62 -4.34 -14.13
CA PHE A 159 0.29 -3.25 -14.51
C PHE A 159 1.68 -3.76 -14.91
N VAL A 160 2.28 -4.65 -14.11
CA VAL A 160 3.58 -5.25 -14.44
C VAL A 160 3.49 -6.06 -15.73
N SER A 161 2.44 -6.85 -15.92
CA SER A 161 2.22 -7.62 -17.15
C SER A 161 2.09 -6.73 -18.38
N LEU A 162 1.31 -5.64 -18.32
CA LEU A 162 1.18 -4.69 -19.43
C LEU A 162 2.48 -3.93 -19.68
N THR A 163 3.27 -3.64 -18.65
CA THR A 163 4.60 -3.03 -18.80
C THR A 163 5.54 -3.97 -19.55
N LEU A 164 5.61 -5.26 -19.16
CA LEU A 164 6.43 -6.27 -19.83
C LEU A 164 5.99 -6.50 -21.28
N LEU A 165 4.68 -6.53 -21.53
CA LEU A 165 4.14 -6.65 -22.89
C LEU A 165 4.42 -5.39 -23.72
N SER A 166 4.30 -4.20 -23.14
CA SER A 166 4.63 -2.93 -23.81
C SER A 166 6.09 -2.96 -24.29
N VAL A 167 7.03 -3.29 -23.40
CA VAL A 167 8.44 -3.47 -23.76
C VAL A 167 8.59 -4.57 -24.82
N TYR A 168 7.95 -5.74 -24.65
CA TYR A 168 8.03 -6.84 -25.61
C TYR A 168 7.62 -6.42 -27.02
N TYR A 169 6.50 -5.71 -27.18
CA TYR A 169 6.04 -5.23 -28.49
C TYR A 169 6.91 -4.10 -29.03
N PHE A 170 7.39 -3.19 -28.17
CA PHE A 170 8.30 -2.11 -28.54
C PHE A 170 9.61 -2.62 -29.14
N LEU A 171 10.12 -3.78 -28.68
CA LEU A 171 11.36 -4.34 -29.24
C LEU A 171 11.25 -4.74 -30.74
N ASP A 172 10.04 -4.79 -31.32
CA ASP A 172 9.83 -4.93 -32.78
C ASP A 172 9.00 -3.74 -33.33
N TYR A 173 9.21 -2.53 -32.80
CA TYR A 173 8.43 -1.32 -33.08
C TYR A 173 8.25 -1.00 -34.58
N GLU A 174 9.26 -1.30 -35.41
CA GLU A 174 9.21 -1.02 -36.84
C GLU A 174 8.16 -1.86 -37.59
N THR A 175 7.65 -2.93 -36.98
CA THR A 175 6.53 -3.71 -37.53
C THR A 175 5.20 -3.07 -37.16
N LEU A 176 4.42 -2.61 -38.15
CA LEU A 176 3.13 -1.91 -37.95
C LEU A 176 2.20 -2.57 -36.91
N GLY A 177 1.97 -3.88 -37.01
CA GLY A 177 1.10 -4.58 -36.07
C GLY A 177 1.65 -4.60 -34.63
N LYS A 178 2.98 -4.71 -34.47
CA LYS A 178 3.64 -4.70 -33.16
C LYS A 178 3.68 -3.29 -32.58
N ARG A 179 3.89 -2.27 -33.41
CA ARG A 179 3.77 -0.85 -33.05
C ARG A 179 2.40 -0.53 -32.47
N ASN A 180 1.33 -0.89 -33.18
CA ASN A 180 -0.02 -0.61 -32.74
C ASN A 180 -0.35 -1.36 -31.44
N ALA A 181 0.08 -2.61 -31.31
CA ALA A 181 -0.06 -3.37 -30.05
C ALA A 181 0.69 -2.69 -28.88
N PHE A 182 1.93 -2.25 -29.09
CA PHE A 182 2.69 -1.47 -28.09
C PHE A 182 1.93 -0.22 -27.64
N VAL A 183 1.40 0.56 -28.59
CA VAL A 183 0.67 1.79 -28.26
C VAL A 183 -0.60 1.49 -27.46
N VAL A 184 -1.43 0.55 -27.93
CA VAL A 184 -2.68 0.17 -27.23
C VAL A 184 -2.38 -0.33 -25.82
N ILE A 185 -1.40 -1.22 -25.66
CA ILE A 185 -1.02 -1.75 -24.35
C ILE A 185 -0.49 -0.64 -23.44
N SER A 186 0.26 0.31 -23.98
CA SER A 186 0.76 1.45 -23.22
C SER A 186 -0.36 2.39 -22.75
N VAL A 187 -1.39 2.60 -23.56
CA VAL A 187 -2.61 3.33 -23.15
C VAL A 187 -3.28 2.61 -21.97
N LEU A 188 -3.51 1.30 -22.09
CA LEU A 188 -4.11 0.52 -21.01
C LEU A 188 -3.26 0.56 -19.73
N ASN A 189 -1.93 0.46 -19.88
CA ASN A 189 -1.01 0.56 -18.75
C ASN A 189 -1.08 1.93 -18.05
N SER A 190 -1.25 3.01 -18.84
CA SER A 190 -1.37 4.39 -18.35
C SER A 190 -2.70 4.64 -17.62
N PHE A 191 -3.75 3.90 -17.97
CA PHE A 191 -5.03 3.96 -17.27
C PHE A 191 -5.07 3.08 -16.02
N LEU A 192 -4.13 2.13 -15.86
CA LEU A 192 -3.97 1.39 -14.60
C LEU A 192 -3.15 2.16 -13.58
N ARG A 193 -2.10 2.86 -14.02
CA ARG A 193 -1.23 3.64 -13.15
C ARG A 193 -0.56 4.78 -13.92
N PRO A 194 -0.30 5.95 -13.28
CA PRO A 194 0.36 7.09 -13.93
C PRO A 194 1.79 6.77 -14.40
N GLU A 195 2.50 5.83 -13.76
CA GLU A 195 3.81 5.34 -14.21
C GLU A 195 3.77 4.75 -15.63
N GLY A 196 2.61 4.27 -16.08
CA GLY A 196 2.44 3.81 -17.46
C GLY A 196 2.65 4.92 -18.50
N MET A 197 2.30 6.17 -18.18
CA MET A 197 2.56 7.33 -19.05
C MET A 197 4.06 7.61 -19.13
N PHE A 198 4.74 7.53 -17.99
CA PHE A 198 6.20 7.66 -17.91
C PHE A 198 6.90 6.58 -18.74
N PHE A 199 6.46 5.33 -18.67
CA PHE A 199 7.05 4.23 -19.44
C PHE A 199 6.84 4.37 -20.95
N PHE A 200 5.65 4.82 -21.36
CA PHE A 200 5.41 5.14 -22.78
C PHE A 200 6.37 6.24 -23.26
N GLY A 201 6.46 7.35 -22.50
CA GLY A 201 7.37 8.45 -22.81
C GLY A 201 8.83 8.02 -22.89
N LEU A 202 9.26 7.15 -21.97
CA LEU A 202 10.62 6.59 -21.94
C LEU A 202 10.94 5.77 -23.20
N LEU A 203 10.05 4.85 -23.60
CA LEU A 203 10.25 4.01 -24.79
C LEU A 203 10.18 4.82 -26.08
N ILE A 204 9.22 5.74 -26.20
CA ILE A 204 9.15 6.69 -27.32
C ILE A 204 10.39 7.58 -27.39
N GLY A 205 10.89 8.02 -26.23
CA GLY A 205 12.15 8.76 -26.11
C GLY A 205 13.35 7.97 -26.64
N PHE A 206 13.45 6.68 -26.32
CA PHE A 206 14.47 5.80 -26.90
C PHE A 206 14.35 5.72 -28.43
N LYS A 207 13.15 5.50 -28.98
CA LYS A 207 12.93 5.47 -30.43
C LYS A 207 13.32 6.79 -31.09
N TYR A 208 12.94 7.91 -30.50
CA TYR A 208 13.32 9.24 -30.99
C TYR A 208 14.84 9.42 -31.02
N ILE A 209 15.53 9.16 -29.90
CA ILE A 209 16.98 9.30 -29.80
C ILE A 209 17.69 8.40 -30.82
N VAL A 210 17.30 7.12 -30.93
CA VAL A 210 17.90 6.18 -31.90
C VAL A 210 17.72 6.67 -33.33
N THR A 211 16.54 7.20 -33.67
CA THR A 211 16.25 7.71 -35.02
C THR A 211 17.06 8.97 -35.33
N VAL A 212 17.19 9.90 -34.37
CA VAL A 212 18.00 11.11 -34.51
C VAL A 212 19.49 10.77 -34.69
N LEU A 213 20.01 9.79 -33.94
CA LEU A 213 21.40 9.35 -34.04
C LEU A 213 21.69 8.62 -35.36
N ALA A 214 20.70 7.92 -35.92
CA ALA A 214 20.82 7.21 -37.20
C ALA A 214 20.60 8.10 -38.43
N ALA A 215 20.08 9.33 -38.27
CA ALA A 215 19.78 10.22 -39.39
C ALA A 215 21.06 10.76 -40.06
N ASP A 216 21.19 10.52 -41.37
CA ASP A 216 22.30 11.03 -42.19
C ASP A 216 22.06 12.48 -42.66
N GLU A 217 21.93 13.38 -41.69
CA GLU A 217 21.63 14.79 -41.92
C GLU A 217 22.74 15.70 -41.33
N PHE A 218 23.29 16.58 -42.15
CA PHE A 218 24.41 17.43 -41.72
C PHE A 218 23.96 18.53 -40.74
N LYS A 219 22.75 19.08 -40.95
CA LYS A 219 22.19 20.12 -40.07
C LYS A 219 21.50 19.48 -38.87
N PHE A 220 21.91 19.87 -37.66
CA PHE A 220 21.30 19.39 -36.42
C PHE A 220 19.77 19.57 -36.39
N ALA A 221 19.26 20.68 -36.91
CA ALA A 221 17.82 20.93 -37.01
C ALA A 221 17.07 19.91 -37.89
N ASN A 222 17.69 19.43 -38.97
CA ASN A 222 17.10 18.40 -39.83
C ASN A 222 17.16 17.02 -39.17
N LYS A 223 18.24 16.71 -38.43
CA LYS A 223 18.34 15.49 -37.61
C LYS A 223 17.21 15.40 -36.59
N LEU A 224 16.90 16.49 -35.89
CA LEU A 224 15.79 16.53 -34.93
C LEU A 224 14.43 16.30 -35.62
N LYS A 225 14.22 16.89 -36.81
CA LYS A 225 12.98 16.67 -37.60
C LYS A 225 12.85 15.22 -38.08
N ALA A 226 13.96 14.59 -38.47
CA ALA A 226 13.99 13.18 -38.87
C ALA A 226 13.58 12.24 -37.72
N GLY A 227 13.84 12.62 -36.48
CA GLY A 227 13.38 11.90 -35.29
C GLY A 227 11.85 11.76 -35.20
N PHE A 228 11.10 12.74 -35.73
CA PHE A 228 9.63 12.70 -35.81
C PHE A 228 9.15 12.08 -37.13
N ASP A 229 9.56 10.83 -37.37
CA ASP A 229 9.09 10.04 -38.50
C ASP A 229 7.55 9.79 -38.44
N SER A 230 6.99 9.28 -39.53
CA SER A 230 5.54 9.03 -39.62
C SER A 230 5.06 7.97 -38.62
N SER A 231 5.93 7.02 -38.24
CA SER A 231 5.62 5.96 -37.28
C SER A 231 5.52 6.48 -35.84
N LEU A 232 6.41 7.40 -35.46
CA LEU A 232 6.42 8.09 -34.19
C LEU A 232 5.18 8.99 -34.08
N LYS A 233 4.91 9.79 -35.10
CA LYS A 233 3.71 10.64 -35.17
C LYS A 233 2.43 9.84 -35.03
N ALA A 234 2.31 8.73 -35.76
CA ALA A 234 1.15 7.85 -35.67
C ALA A 234 0.99 7.27 -34.26
N SER A 235 2.10 6.89 -33.61
CA SER A 235 2.09 6.36 -32.24
C SER A 235 1.70 7.41 -31.21
N LEU A 236 2.21 8.64 -31.35
CA LEU A 236 1.86 9.77 -30.50
C LEU A 236 0.38 10.13 -30.63
N ILE A 237 -0.15 10.20 -31.86
CA ILE A 237 -1.57 10.50 -32.09
C ILE A 237 -2.45 9.37 -31.52
N MET A 238 -2.14 8.11 -31.84
CA MET A 238 -2.90 6.96 -31.35
C MET A 238 -2.91 6.85 -29.82
N TYR A 239 -1.81 7.24 -29.16
CA TYR A 239 -1.72 7.29 -27.70
C TYR A 239 -2.45 8.50 -27.12
N ALA A 240 -2.26 9.68 -27.72
CA ALA A 240 -2.79 10.94 -27.21
C ALA A 240 -4.32 11.00 -27.25
N VAL A 241 -4.96 10.47 -28.29
CA VAL A 241 -6.43 10.50 -28.43
C VAL A 241 -7.17 9.93 -27.20
N PRO A 242 -6.94 8.68 -26.77
CA PRO A 242 -7.61 8.14 -25.57
C PRO A 242 -7.17 8.83 -24.28
N VAL A 243 -5.89 9.22 -24.15
CA VAL A 243 -5.39 9.90 -22.94
C VAL A 243 -6.02 11.28 -22.77
N ILE A 244 -6.10 12.06 -23.85
CA ILE A 244 -6.78 13.36 -23.87
C ILE A 244 -8.26 13.19 -23.59
N ALA A 245 -8.92 12.19 -24.18
CA ALA A 245 -10.33 11.91 -23.88
C ALA A 245 -10.55 11.59 -22.39
N TYR A 246 -9.66 10.82 -21.77
CA TYR A 246 -9.71 10.55 -20.33
C TYR A 246 -9.46 11.79 -19.49
N ILE A 247 -8.49 12.65 -19.86
CA ILE A 247 -8.24 13.93 -19.16
C ILE A 247 -9.44 14.87 -19.29
N ILE A 248 -10.08 14.95 -20.46
CA ILE A 248 -11.30 15.74 -20.67
C ILE A 248 -12.43 15.20 -19.78
N PHE A 249 -12.64 13.88 -19.76
CA PHE A 249 -13.61 13.26 -18.86
C PHE A 249 -13.33 13.64 -17.40
N ARG A 250 -12.07 13.53 -16.96
CA ARG A 250 -11.65 13.87 -15.61
C ARG A 250 -11.95 15.33 -15.27
N LEU A 251 -11.60 16.25 -16.16
CA LEU A 251 -11.86 17.68 -15.98
C LEU A 251 -13.36 17.98 -15.89
N LEU A 252 -14.16 17.38 -16.77
CA LEU A 252 -15.62 17.60 -16.79
C LEU A 252 -16.33 16.95 -15.60
N TYR A 253 -15.83 15.81 -15.12
CA TYR A 253 -16.49 15.03 -14.07
C TYR A 253 -16.02 15.42 -12.66
N TYR A 254 -14.71 15.59 -12.45
CA TYR A 254 -14.08 15.87 -11.15
C TYR A 254 -13.60 17.32 -10.98
N GLY A 255 -13.46 18.09 -12.05
CA GLY A 255 -13.01 19.49 -11.98
C GLY A 255 -11.50 19.71 -11.96
N TYR A 256 -10.68 18.65 -11.89
CA TYR A 256 -9.22 18.73 -11.79
C TYR A 256 -8.47 17.98 -12.91
N PRO A 257 -7.29 18.44 -13.34
CA PRO A 257 -6.50 17.77 -14.38
C PRO A 257 -5.79 16.49 -13.88
N PHE A 258 -5.51 16.41 -12.58
CA PHE A 258 -4.83 15.29 -11.93
C PHE A 258 -5.74 14.65 -10.86
N PRO A 259 -5.54 13.36 -10.54
CA PRO A 259 -6.31 12.72 -9.47
C PRO A 259 -5.99 13.38 -8.12
N ASN A 260 -6.94 13.36 -7.19
CA ASN A 260 -6.80 14.02 -5.88
C ASN A 260 -5.61 13.47 -5.08
N THR A 261 -5.31 12.18 -5.24
CA THR A 261 -4.14 11.51 -4.65
C THR A 261 -2.80 12.12 -5.09
N PHE A 262 -2.73 12.78 -6.25
CA PHE A 262 -1.53 13.50 -6.68
C PHE A 262 -1.32 14.70 -5.77
N TYR A 263 -2.33 15.56 -5.62
CA TYR A 263 -2.27 16.75 -4.78
C TYR A 263 -2.06 16.40 -3.31
N ALA A 264 -2.60 15.27 -2.83
CA ALA A 264 -2.39 14.79 -1.46
C ALA A 264 -0.96 14.32 -1.16
N LYS A 265 -0.19 13.90 -2.18
CA LYS A 265 1.11 13.22 -2.01
C LYS A 265 2.32 14.00 -2.51
N THR A 266 2.13 15.14 -3.18
CA THR A 266 3.23 15.88 -3.82
C THR A 266 3.98 16.78 -2.86
N GLU A 267 5.10 16.29 -2.33
CA GLU A 267 6.17 17.09 -1.73
C GLU A 267 7.54 16.51 -2.08
N PHE A 268 8.54 17.38 -2.28
CA PHE A 268 9.93 16.97 -2.51
C PHE A 268 10.81 17.55 -1.40
N THR A 269 11.28 16.70 -0.50
CA THR A 269 12.28 17.08 0.52
C THR A 269 13.55 16.24 0.36
N THR A 270 14.68 16.71 0.89
CA THR A 270 15.96 15.97 0.84
C THR A 270 15.88 14.60 1.54
N GLN A 271 14.96 14.43 2.49
CA GLN A 271 14.72 13.15 3.17
C GLN A 271 14.14 12.07 2.23
N PHE A 272 13.43 12.46 1.17
CA PHE A 272 12.92 11.51 0.17
C PHE A 272 14.08 10.79 -0.51
N LEU A 273 15.15 11.51 -0.88
CA LEU A 273 16.32 10.89 -1.51
C LEU A 273 16.98 9.85 -0.60
N THR A 274 17.15 10.15 0.69
CA THR A 274 17.70 9.19 1.66
C THR A 274 16.82 7.95 1.78
N ARG A 275 15.50 8.13 1.86
CA ARG A 275 14.54 7.03 1.92
C ARG A 275 14.56 6.18 0.65
N GLY A 276 14.59 6.82 -0.52
CA GLY A 276 14.66 6.15 -1.82
C GLY A 276 15.96 5.39 -2.02
N TRP A 277 17.08 5.93 -1.53
CA TRP A 277 18.36 5.24 -1.53
C TRP A 277 18.32 4.00 -0.63
N ASN A 278 17.82 4.12 0.61
CA ASN A 278 17.66 2.98 1.51
C ASN A 278 16.74 1.91 0.91
N TYR A 279 15.65 2.32 0.24
CA TYR A 279 14.75 1.42 -0.47
C TYR A 279 15.46 0.65 -1.60
N TYR A 280 16.32 1.33 -2.37
CA TYR A 280 17.14 0.68 -3.40
C TYR A 280 18.20 -0.28 -2.82
N ILE A 281 18.89 0.11 -1.75
CA ILE A 281 19.85 -0.77 -1.07
C ILE A 281 19.16 -2.03 -0.56
N ASN A 282 18.03 -1.91 0.13
CA ASN A 282 17.25 -3.06 0.59
C ASN A 282 16.89 -3.99 -0.58
N PHE A 283 16.47 -3.44 -1.71
CA PHE A 283 16.20 -4.22 -2.92
C PHE A 283 17.45 -4.97 -3.44
N LEU A 284 18.63 -4.34 -3.44
CA LEU A 284 19.88 -4.99 -3.86
C LEU A 284 20.24 -6.16 -2.94
N GLU A 285 20.16 -5.95 -1.63
CA GLU A 285 20.47 -6.93 -0.60
C GLU A 285 19.50 -8.11 -0.67
N GLU A 286 18.20 -7.83 -0.81
CA GLU A 286 17.12 -8.81 -0.76
C GLU A 286 16.97 -9.62 -2.06
N TYR A 287 17.25 -9.06 -3.24
CA TYR A 287 16.91 -9.72 -4.52
C TYR A 287 18.01 -9.75 -5.59
N LEU A 288 19.08 -8.97 -5.47
CA LEU A 288 20.16 -8.90 -6.47
C LEU A 288 21.53 -9.32 -5.95
N LEU A 289 21.56 -10.03 -4.81
CA LEU A 289 22.78 -10.53 -4.16
C LEU A 289 23.80 -9.39 -3.95
N PHE A 290 23.36 -8.31 -3.29
CA PHE A 290 24.14 -7.09 -3.05
C PHE A 290 24.61 -6.40 -4.36
N GLY A 291 23.86 -6.56 -5.44
CA GLY A 291 24.15 -5.99 -6.76
C GLY A 291 25.07 -6.85 -7.65
N LEU A 292 25.48 -8.05 -7.21
CA LEU A 292 26.30 -8.96 -8.03
C LEU A 292 25.65 -9.33 -9.37
N PHE A 293 24.31 -9.29 -9.45
CA PHE A 293 23.59 -9.52 -10.70
C PHE A 293 23.86 -8.45 -11.78
N TYR A 294 24.34 -7.27 -11.40
CA TYR A 294 24.75 -6.26 -12.38
C TYR A 294 26.11 -6.54 -13.02
N VAL A 295 26.97 -7.33 -12.39
CA VAL A 295 28.37 -7.51 -12.85
C VAL A 295 28.45 -8.04 -14.29
N PRO A 296 27.76 -9.14 -14.67
CA PRO A 296 27.79 -9.61 -16.06
C PRO A 296 27.26 -8.59 -17.05
N VAL A 297 26.20 -7.86 -16.67
CA VAL A 297 25.57 -6.83 -17.50
C VAL A 297 26.53 -5.66 -17.76
N LEU A 298 27.21 -5.19 -16.70
CA LEU A 298 28.21 -4.13 -16.78
C LEU A 298 29.42 -4.55 -17.63
N ILE A 299 29.89 -5.80 -17.50
CA ILE A 299 31.00 -6.31 -18.33
C ILE A 299 30.63 -6.23 -19.82
N GLN A 300 29.40 -6.60 -20.18
CA GLN A 300 28.95 -6.54 -21.58
C GLN A 300 28.77 -5.12 -22.11
N LEU A 301 28.22 -4.24 -21.29
CA LEU A 301 28.09 -2.81 -21.60
C LEU A 301 29.46 -2.18 -21.83
N LEU A 302 30.41 -2.38 -20.92
CA LEU A 302 31.77 -1.83 -21.02
C LEU A 302 32.54 -2.38 -22.22
N ARG A 303 32.25 -3.60 -22.65
CA ARG A 303 32.82 -4.21 -23.86
C ARG A 303 32.06 -3.84 -25.15
N SER A 304 31.05 -2.97 -25.07
CA SER A 304 30.17 -2.60 -26.19
C SER A 304 29.56 -3.81 -26.91
N LYS A 305 29.32 -4.90 -26.16
CA LYS A 305 28.72 -6.14 -26.68
C LYS A 305 27.20 -6.19 -26.50
N ALA A 306 26.64 -5.29 -25.71
CA ALA A 306 25.20 -5.18 -25.53
C ALA A 306 24.52 -4.70 -26.83
N ASN A 307 23.52 -5.45 -27.27
CA ASN A 307 22.76 -5.11 -28.48
C ASN A 307 21.65 -4.08 -28.19
N ALA A 308 21.03 -3.55 -29.25
CA ALA A 308 19.98 -2.53 -29.12
C ALA A 308 18.83 -2.92 -28.18
N LYS A 309 18.42 -4.20 -28.17
CA LYS A 309 17.32 -4.68 -27.31
C LYS A 309 17.74 -4.70 -25.84
N GLU A 310 18.95 -5.16 -25.54
CA GLU A 310 19.53 -5.10 -24.19
C GLU A 310 19.69 -3.67 -23.72
N ASN A 311 20.19 -2.77 -24.58
CA ASN A 311 20.36 -1.36 -24.24
C ASN A 311 19.03 -0.68 -23.88
N ILE A 312 17.92 -1.05 -24.53
CA ILE A 312 16.58 -0.57 -24.17
C ILE A 312 16.19 -1.08 -22.77
N LEU A 313 16.38 -2.37 -22.47
CA LEU A 313 16.05 -2.93 -21.15
C LEU A 313 16.92 -2.32 -20.03
N ILE A 314 18.21 -2.15 -20.29
CA ILE A 314 19.18 -1.54 -19.36
C ILE A 314 18.80 -0.09 -19.10
N GLY A 315 18.57 0.69 -20.16
CA GLY A 315 18.15 2.08 -20.05
C GLY A 315 16.82 2.23 -19.33
N PHE A 316 15.84 1.35 -19.63
CA PHE A 316 14.56 1.33 -18.94
C PHE A 316 14.72 1.06 -17.44
N ALA A 317 15.45 0.00 -17.07
CA ALA A 317 15.68 -0.36 -15.69
C ALA A 317 16.47 0.71 -14.92
N LEU A 318 17.48 1.31 -15.55
CA LEU A 318 18.29 2.37 -14.95
C LEU A 318 17.46 3.62 -14.67
N VAL A 319 16.76 4.13 -15.69
CA VAL A 319 15.97 5.36 -15.56
C VAL A 319 14.84 5.18 -14.55
N TYR A 320 14.18 4.02 -14.52
CA TYR A 320 13.15 3.76 -13.52
C TYR A 320 13.72 3.57 -12.11
N THR A 321 14.89 2.95 -11.96
CA THR A 321 15.60 2.86 -10.66
C THR A 321 15.92 4.25 -10.12
N ILE A 322 16.45 5.15 -10.97
CA ILE A 322 16.70 6.55 -10.60
C ILE A 322 15.39 7.23 -10.18
N THR A 323 14.31 7.01 -10.92
CA THR A 323 13.00 7.58 -10.61
C THR A 323 12.50 7.11 -9.24
N ILE A 324 12.59 5.80 -8.94
CA ILE A 324 12.22 5.23 -7.64
C ILE A 324 13.02 5.89 -6.51
N ILE A 325 14.32 6.11 -6.70
CA ILE A 325 15.18 6.76 -5.70
C ILE A 325 14.75 8.23 -5.51
N VAL A 326 14.52 8.96 -6.60
CA VAL A 326 14.14 10.38 -6.56
C VAL A 326 12.80 10.61 -5.87
N ILE A 327 11.82 9.73 -6.09
CA ILE A 327 10.49 9.83 -5.45
C ILE A 327 10.45 9.25 -4.03
N GLY A 328 11.58 8.76 -3.50
CA GLY A 328 11.69 8.26 -2.14
C GLY A 328 11.21 6.83 -1.88
N GLY A 329 11.12 6.00 -2.93
CA GLY A 329 10.67 4.61 -2.84
C GLY A 329 9.15 4.47 -2.66
N ASP A 330 8.71 3.28 -2.25
CA ASP A 330 7.30 3.03 -1.96
C ASP A 330 7.01 3.20 -0.45
N VAL A 331 5.80 3.62 -0.10
CA VAL A 331 5.28 3.59 1.29
C VAL A 331 4.84 2.18 1.64
N LEU A 332 4.34 1.44 0.64
CA LEU A 332 3.90 0.07 0.84
C LEU A 332 5.11 -0.89 0.92
N PRO A 333 5.01 -1.96 1.72
CA PRO A 333 6.16 -2.84 2.01
C PRO A 333 6.51 -3.77 0.83
N VAL A 334 7.57 -4.57 1.01
CA VAL A 334 7.92 -5.69 0.11
C VAL A 334 8.16 -5.24 -1.35
N ASN A 335 8.92 -4.16 -1.52
CA ASN A 335 9.57 -3.77 -2.79
C ASN A 335 8.66 -3.71 -4.04
N ARG A 336 7.41 -3.24 -3.90
CA ARG A 336 6.39 -3.22 -4.99
C ARG A 336 6.88 -2.54 -6.26
N PHE A 337 7.50 -1.35 -6.16
CA PHE A 337 7.94 -0.60 -7.35
C PHE A 337 8.98 -1.37 -8.17
N PHE A 338 9.94 -2.04 -7.52
CA PHE A 338 10.98 -2.80 -8.19
C PHE A 338 10.46 -4.07 -8.89
N LEU A 339 9.29 -4.60 -8.50
CA LEU A 339 8.64 -5.73 -9.18
C LEU A 339 8.45 -5.46 -10.70
N THR A 340 8.32 -4.20 -11.09
CA THR A 340 8.12 -3.79 -12.49
C THR A 340 9.35 -4.06 -13.36
N ILE A 341 10.56 -3.85 -12.83
CA ILE A 341 11.83 -4.00 -13.58
C ILE A 341 12.59 -5.28 -13.23
N MET A 342 12.28 -5.91 -12.10
CA MET A 342 12.92 -7.14 -11.65
C MET A 342 12.94 -8.25 -12.74
N PRO A 343 11.86 -8.52 -13.50
CA PRO A 343 11.91 -9.49 -14.59
C PRO A 343 12.94 -9.12 -15.67
N MET A 344 13.06 -7.84 -16.04
CA MET A 344 14.04 -7.39 -17.03
C MET A 344 15.47 -7.54 -16.52
N LEU A 345 15.71 -7.22 -15.23
CA LEU A 345 17.01 -7.40 -14.59
C LEU A 345 17.45 -8.86 -14.57
N PHE A 346 16.55 -9.79 -14.24
CA PHE A 346 16.85 -11.23 -14.29
C PHE A 346 17.14 -11.70 -15.72
N ILE A 347 16.36 -11.25 -16.70
CA ILE A 347 16.59 -11.58 -18.12
C ILE A 347 17.98 -11.10 -18.56
N LEU A 348 18.34 -9.86 -18.24
CA LEU A 348 19.65 -9.29 -18.55
C LEU A 348 20.78 -10.09 -17.89
N PHE A 349 20.67 -10.38 -16.59
CA PHE A 349 21.66 -11.17 -15.87
C PHE A 349 21.86 -12.57 -16.47
N ILE A 350 20.76 -13.28 -16.76
CA ILE A 350 20.81 -14.63 -17.36
C ILE A 350 21.46 -14.58 -18.74
N ASN A 351 21.02 -13.66 -19.60
CA ASN A 351 21.58 -13.53 -20.95
C ASN A 351 23.07 -13.18 -20.89
N SER A 352 23.43 -12.17 -20.09
CA SER A 352 24.81 -11.71 -19.99
C SER A 352 25.75 -12.79 -19.45
N THR A 353 25.30 -13.57 -18.47
CA THR A 353 26.08 -14.68 -17.94
C THR A 353 26.22 -15.81 -18.96
N ALA A 354 25.16 -16.16 -19.68
CA ALA A 354 25.19 -17.20 -20.70
C ALA A 354 26.12 -16.86 -21.87
N GLU A 355 26.16 -15.59 -22.28
CA GLU A 355 27.07 -15.08 -23.30
C GLU A 355 28.53 -15.08 -22.84
N LEU A 356 28.81 -14.71 -21.57
CA LEU A 356 30.16 -14.85 -21.01
C LEU A 356 30.61 -16.32 -20.95
N ILE A 357 29.72 -17.24 -20.55
CA ILE A 357 30.01 -18.68 -20.58
C ILE A 357 30.36 -19.15 -22.00
N GLU A 358 29.65 -18.68 -23.02
CA GLU A 358 29.93 -19.00 -24.42
C GLU A 358 31.29 -18.49 -24.88
N GLU A 359 31.68 -17.28 -24.44
CA GLU A 359 32.94 -16.66 -24.80
C GLU A 359 34.14 -17.39 -24.18
N PHE A 360 34.04 -17.82 -22.92
CA PHE A 360 35.15 -18.40 -22.18
C PHE A 360 35.22 -19.93 -22.22
N LEU A 361 34.09 -20.64 -22.41
CA LEU A 361 34.03 -22.09 -22.40
C LEU A 361 33.60 -22.63 -23.77
N LYS A 362 34.17 -23.77 -24.19
CA LYS A 362 33.89 -24.41 -25.47
C LYS A 362 33.36 -25.84 -25.31
N GLY A 363 32.66 -26.33 -26.34
CA GLY A 363 32.22 -27.72 -26.44
C GLY A 363 31.32 -28.16 -25.28
N LYS A 364 31.58 -29.36 -24.74
CA LYS A 364 30.75 -29.96 -23.67
C LYS A 364 30.79 -29.17 -22.35
N VAL A 365 31.91 -28.49 -22.07
CA VAL A 365 32.11 -27.74 -20.81
C VAL A 365 31.20 -26.50 -20.75
N ASN A 366 31.04 -25.81 -21.88
CA ASN A 366 30.07 -24.70 -22.01
C ASN A 366 28.64 -25.17 -21.74
N LEU A 367 28.23 -26.26 -22.40
CA LEU A 367 26.89 -26.80 -22.24
C LEU A 367 26.63 -27.22 -20.78
N PHE A 368 27.59 -27.89 -20.15
CA PHE A 368 27.54 -28.23 -18.72
C PHE A 368 27.41 -26.98 -17.85
N ALA A 369 28.24 -25.95 -18.08
CA ALA A 369 28.20 -24.70 -17.31
C ALA A 369 26.84 -24.00 -17.42
N LYS A 370 26.17 -24.02 -18.57
CA LYS A 370 24.83 -23.44 -18.72
C LYS A 370 23.74 -24.25 -18.01
N TYR A 371 23.81 -25.58 -18.05
CA TYR A 371 22.89 -26.39 -17.24
C TYR A 371 23.12 -26.14 -15.74
N SER A 372 24.38 -26.07 -15.31
CA SER A 372 24.74 -25.71 -13.93
C SER A 372 24.23 -24.32 -13.56
N LEU A 373 24.31 -23.33 -14.46
CA LEU A 373 23.75 -22.00 -14.24
C LEU A 373 22.24 -22.08 -13.95
N VAL A 374 21.46 -22.81 -14.75
CA VAL A 374 20.01 -22.98 -14.51
C VAL A 374 19.74 -23.56 -13.12
N ILE A 375 20.52 -24.57 -12.70
CA ILE A 375 20.38 -25.19 -11.37
C ILE A 375 20.75 -24.21 -10.25
N ILE A 376 21.86 -23.48 -10.40
CA ILE A 376 22.33 -22.48 -9.43
C ILE A 376 21.30 -21.35 -9.28
N LEU A 377 20.74 -20.87 -10.40
CA LEU A 377 19.70 -19.83 -10.38
C LEU A 377 18.45 -20.32 -9.65
N LEU A 378 17.99 -21.54 -9.91
CA LEU A 378 16.85 -22.12 -9.22
C LEU A 378 17.11 -22.27 -7.72
N ALA A 379 18.29 -22.78 -7.35
CA ALA A 379 18.70 -22.93 -5.95
C ALA A 379 18.77 -21.58 -5.24
N TYR A 380 19.42 -20.57 -5.85
CA TYR A 380 19.45 -19.20 -5.33
C TYR A 380 18.04 -18.66 -5.13
N SER A 381 17.15 -18.85 -6.11
CA SER A 381 15.80 -18.30 -6.06
C SER A 381 15.01 -18.88 -4.89
N VAL A 382 15.03 -20.20 -4.70
CA VAL A 382 14.37 -20.88 -3.57
C VAL A 382 14.95 -20.42 -2.22
N LEU A 383 16.27 -20.36 -2.10
CA LEU A 383 16.92 -19.88 -0.87
C LEU A 383 16.59 -18.42 -0.58
N ASN A 384 16.54 -17.58 -1.61
CA ASN A 384 16.20 -16.18 -1.49
C ASN A 384 14.74 -15.97 -1.04
N TYR A 385 13.82 -16.77 -1.58
CA TYR A 385 12.43 -16.78 -1.12
C TYR A 385 12.34 -17.15 0.35
N GLN A 386 13.01 -18.23 0.77
CA GLN A 386 13.02 -18.68 2.16
C GLN A 386 13.61 -17.64 3.12
N ARG A 387 14.69 -16.95 2.70
CA ARG A 387 15.31 -15.87 3.47
C ARG A 387 14.35 -14.71 3.73
N ASN A 388 13.57 -14.31 2.74
CA ASN A 388 12.69 -13.14 2.81
C ASN A 388 11.25 -13.47 3.27
N LEU A 389 10.90 -14.76 3.36
CA LEU A 389 9.56 -15.23 3.75
C LEU A 389 9.10 -14.71 5.13
N PRO A 390 9.93 -14.69 6.20
CA PRO A 390 9.51 -14.19 7.50
C PRO A 390 9.07 -12.72 7.47
N VAL A 391 9.83 -11.86 6.77
CA VAL A 391 9.51 -10.44 6.61
C VAL A 391 8.20 -10.26 5.86
N MET A 392 8.00 -11.00 4.75
CA MET A 392 6.74 -10.98 4.00
C MET A 392 5.54 -11.39 4.86
N MET A 393 5.69 -12.47 5.65
CA MET A 393 4.62 -12.95 6.54
C MET A 393 4.30 -11.99 7.66
N GLU A 394 5.30 -11.31 8.22
CA GLU A 394 5.10 -10.26 9.23
C GLU A 394 4.30 -9.09 8.66
N LYS A 395 4.69 -8.57 7.49
CA LYS A 395 3.97 -7.48 6.81
C LYS A 395 2.54 -7.89 6.43
N ARG A 396 2.35 -9.13 5.98
CA ARG A 396 1.02 -9.71 5.73
C ARG A 396 0.17 -9.74 7.00
N ALA A 397 0.74 -10.14 8.14
CA ALA A 397 0.00 -10.22 9.40
C ALA A 397 -0.46 -8.84 9.89
N TYR A 398 0.39 -7.81 9.75
CA TYR A 398 0.00 -6.43 10.07
C TYR A 398 -1.18 -5.95 9.21
N GLU A 399 -1.13 -6.23 7.90
CA GLU A 399 -2.21 -5.85 6.98
C GLU A 399 -3.53 -6.54 7.30
N ILE A 400 -3.49 -7.86 7.58
CA ILE A 400 -4.68 -8.62 8.00
C ILE A 400 -5.25 -8.04 9.29
N GLY A 401 -4.39 -7.71 10.27
CA GLY A 401 -4.80 -7.09 11.53
C GLY A 401 -5.44 -5.72 11.32
N LEU A 402 -4.88 -4.90 10.43
CA LEU A 402 -5.42 -3.58 10.06
C LEU A 402 -6.82 -3.71 9.45
N VAL A 403 -6.95 -4.48 8.37
CA VAL A 403 -8.23 -4.67 7.66
C VAL A 403 -9.28 -5.28 8.58
N SER A 404 -8.92 -6.26 9.42
CA SER A 404 -9.85 -6.88 10.37
C SER A 404 -10.34 -5.85 11.39
N LYS A 405 -9.44 -5.03 11.94
CA LYS A 405 -9.79 -3.95 12.87
C LYS A 405 -10.69 -2.90 12.21
N MET A 406 -10.41 -2.50 10.97
CA MET A 406 -11.23 -1.53 10.23
C MET A 406 -12.64 -2.07 9.94
N LYS A 407 -12.76 -3.37 9.60
CA LYS A 407 -14.07 -4.04 9.49
C LYS A 407 -14.85 -4.01 10.79
N ILE A 408 -14.20 -4.30 11.92
CA ILE A 408 -14.84 -4.28 13.23
C ILE A 408 -15.32 -2.87 13.60
N TYR A 409 -14.51 -1.83 13.37
CA TYR A 409 -14.98 -0.45 13.55
C TYR A 409 -16.20 -0.14 12.67
N ALA A 410 -16.21 -0.61 11.42
CA ALA A 410 -17.32 -0.40 10.52
C ALA A 410 -18.61 -1.11 10.97
N GLU A 411 -18.50 -2.34 11.48
CA GLU A 411 -19.61 -3.12 12.04
C GLU A 411 -20.17 -2.47 13.31
N LEU A 412 -19.30 -2.06 14.24
CA LEU A 412 -19.70 -1.38 15.48
C LEU A 412 -20.54 -0.12 15.20
N LEU A 413 -20.12 0.70 14.23
CA LEU A 413 -20.83 1.93 13.90
C LEU A 413 -22.11 1.70 13.09
N LYS A 414 -22.23 0.58 12.37
CA LYS A 414 -23.50 0.16 11.75
C LYS A 414 -24.55 -0.17 12.81
N GLU A 415 -24.16 -0.83 13.89
CA GLU A 415 -25.06 -1.16 15.01
C GLU A 415 -25.53 0.10 15.76
N ASP A 416 -24.66 1.10 15.94
CA ASP A 416 -25.04 2.38 16.55
C ASP A 416 -25.96 3.22 15.64
N LYS A 417 -25.80 3.17 14.30
CA LYS A 417 -26.76 3.80 13.35
C LYS A 417 -28.18 3.24 13.48
N ILE A 418 -28.34 1.95 13.79
CA ILE A 418 -29.65 1.35 14.03
C ILE A 418 -30.29 1.95 15.29
N LYS A 419 -29.50 2.39 16.28
CA LYS A 419 -29.97 3.03 17.52
C LYS A 419 -30.32 4.52 17.35
N ILE A 420 -29.69 5.23 16.41
CA ILE A 420 -29.95 6.67 16.13
C ILE A 420 -31.14 6.90 15.17
N LYS A 421 -31.76 5.83 14.63
CA LYS A 421 -32.98 5.88 13.79
C LYS A 421 -34.26 6.30 14.54
N SER A 422 -34.20 7.36 15.36
CA SER A 422 -35.34 8.02 15.97
C SER A 422 -35.60 9.36 15.24
N LYS A 423 -36.82 9.52 14.69
CA LYS A 423 -37.47 10.78 14.24
C LYS A 423 -37.12 11.38 12.85
N ASN A 424 -37.38 10.60 11.79
CA ASN A 424 -37.75 11.09 10.44
C ASN A 424 -36.72 11.83 9.55
N LYS A 425 -35.40 11.72 9.79
CA LYS A 425 -34.37 11.97 8.77
C LYS A 425 -33.25 10.93 8.87
N ILE A 426 -32.88 10.30 7.75
CA ILE A 426 -31.67 9.47 7.68
C ILE A 426 -30.48 10.44 7.66
N LYS A 427 -29.90 10.75 8.82
CA LYS A 427 -28.60 11.44 8.89
C LYS A 427 -27.52 10.38 8.66
N THR A 428 -26.76 10.50 7.58
CA THR A 428 -25.58 9.65 7.36
C THR A 428 -24.52 9.99 8.40
N THR A 429 -24.14 9.02 9.23
CA THR A 429 -23.02 9.20 10.17
C THR A 429 -21.74 9.56 9.42
N SER A 430 -21.04 10.56 9.95
CA SER A 430 -19.76 11.03 9.45
C SER A 430 -18.62 10.53 10.34
N VAL A 431 -17.54 10.04 9.71
CA VAL A 431 -16.35 9.55 10.42
C VAL A 431 -15.10 10.14 9.78
N ALA A 432 -14.23 10.76 10.59
CA ALA A 432 -12.93 11.23 10.11
C ALA A 432 -11.81 10.26 10.47
N MET A 433 -10.97 9.89 9.50
CA MET A 433 -9.86 8.95 9.70
C MET A 433 -8.79 9.03 8.60
N SER A 434 -7.61 8.46 8.85
CA SER A 434 -6.48 8.40 7.93
C SER A 434 -6.42 7.12 7.10
N THR A 435 -6.89 5.98 7.64
CA THR A 435 -6.95 4.69 6.95
C THR A 435 -8.37 4.40 6.47
N ILE A 436 -8.69 4.84 5.27
CA ILE A 436 -10.08 4.93 4.80
C ILE A 436 -10.59 3.69 4.05
N GLY A 437 -9.75 2.73 3.67
CA GLY A 437 -10.11 1.67 2.73
C GLY A 437 -11.21 0.75 3.22
N ALA A 438 -10.87 -0.26 4.02
CA ALA A 438 -11.81 -1.29 4.45
C ALA A 438 -12.96 -0.70 5.27
N PHE A 439 -12.68 0.27 6.13
CA PHE A 439 -13.71 0.89 6.96
C PHE A 439 -14.84 1.50 6.10
N SER A 440 -14.50 2.26 5.06
CA SER A 440 -15.51 2.92 4.20
C SER A 440 -16.35 1.90 3.45
N PHE A 441 -15.70 0.87 2.90
CA PHE A 441 -16.39 -0.19 2.15
C PHE A 441 -17.43 -0.93 3.01
N TYR A 442 -17.12 -1.19 4.28
CA TYR A 442 -18.02 -1.92 5.16
C TYR A 442 -18.95 -1.06 6.01
N SER A 443 -18.74 0.26 6.18
CA SER A 443 -19.51 1.07 7.16
C SER A 443 -20.74 1.76 6.58
N GLY A 444 -20.71 2.11 5.29
CA GLY A 444 -21.69 3.01 4.68
C GLY A 444 -21.78 4.38 5.39
N ALA A 445 -20.71 4.80 6.08
CA ALA A 445 -20.57 6.14 6.64
C ALA A 445 -20.05 7.10 5.57
N ARG A 446 -20.32 8.40 5.74
CA ARG A 446 -19.56 9.43 5.02
C ARG A 446 -18.20 9.53 5.68
N VAL A 447 -17.12 9.30 4.94
CA VAL A 447 -15.77 9.32 5.50
C VAL A 447 -15.06 10.61 5.12
N ILE A 448 -14.59 11.33 6.12
CA ILE A 448 -13.77 12.54 5.97
C ILE A 448 -12.31 12.11 6.06
N ASP A 449 -11.63 12.15 4.93
CA ASP A 449 -10.26 11.66 4.81
C ASP A 449 -9.25 12.68 5.32
N LEU A 450 -8.59 12.33 6.43
CA LEU A 450 -7.65 13.22 7.11
C LEU A 450 -6.41 13.58 6.28
N VAL A 451 -6.04 12.74 5.31
CA VAL A 451 -4.83 12.91 4.48
C VAL A 451 -5.16 13.39 3.05
N GLY A 452 -6.45 13.58 2.74
CA GLY A 452 -6.88 14.17 1.47
C GLY A 452 -6.74 13.27 0.24
N LEU A 453 -6.68 11.93 0.36
CA LEU A 453 -6.73 11.06 -0.82
C LEU A 453 -8.09 11.15 -1.52
N THR A 454 -9.16 11.24 -0.74
CA THR A 454 -10.56 11.29 -1.20
C THR A 454 -11.31 12.56 -0.79
N ASP A 455 -10.69 13.44 0.00
CA ASP A 455 -11.22 14.75 0.36
C ASP A 455 -10.50 15.84 -0.45
N GLU A 456 -11.26 16.56 -1.27
CA GLU A 456 -10.76 17.63 -2.15
C GLU A 456 -10.19 18.81 -1.35
N TYR A 457 -10.91 19.25 -0.31
CA TYR A 457 -10.53 20.47 0.40
C TYR A 457 -9.21 20.27 1.16
N VAL A 458 -9.04 19.11 1.81
CA VAL A 458 -7.79 18.74 2.50
C VAL A 458 -6.61 18.71 1.53
N ALA A 459 -6.78 18.12 0.34
CA ALA A 459 -5.71 18.00 -0.65
C ALA A 459 -5.28 19.35 -1.25
N HIS A 460 -6.23 20.27 -1.43
CA HIS A 460 -6.00 21.55 -2.11
C HIS A 460 -5.73 22.72 -1.16
N ASN A 461 -6.05 22.59 0.13
CA ASN A 461 -5.87 23.63 1.14
C ASN A 461 -5.17 23.07 2.40
N PRO A 462 -3.96 22.49 2.29
CA PRO A 462 -3.25 22.00 3.47
C PRO A 462 -2.85 23.15 4.40
N ILE A 463 -2.94 22.93 5.72
CA ILE A 463 -2.51 23.87 6.74
C ILE A 463 -1.56 23.14 7.69
N GLU A 464 -0.28 23.49 7.61
CA GLU A 464 0.74 22.98 8.53
C GLU A 464 0.56 23.58 9.93
N ILE A 465 0.86 22.78 10.94
CA ILE A 465 0.92 23.21 12.33
C ILE A 465 2.37 23.15 12.79
N GLU A 466 2.87 24.25 13.35
CA GLU A 466 4.24 24.34 13.87
C GLU A 466 4.54 23.19 14.85
N GLY A 467 5.68 22.51 14.66
CA GLY A 467 6.13 21.37 15.48
C GLY A 467 5.50 20.01 15.14
N ILE A 468 4.70 19.92 14.06
CA ILE A 468 4.30 18.64 13.45
C ILE A 468 5.16 18.40 12.22
N ASP A 469 6.28 17.70 12.41
CA ASP A 469 7.30 17.47 11.38
C ASP A 469 7.90 16.05 11.45
N ASP A 470 8.88 15.76 10.59
CA ASP A 470 9.50 14.43 10.48
C ASP A 470 10.19 13.90 11.74
N GLU A 471 10.44 14.74 12.75
CA GLU A 471 10.95 14.28 14.04
C GLU A 471 9.92 13.50 14.86
N LEU A 472 8.63 13.59 14.51
CA LEU A 472 7.59 12.82 15.17
C LEU A 472 7.72 11.32 14.82
N PRO A 473 7.62 10.42 15.82
CA PRO A 473 7.69 8.97 15.64
C PRO A 473 6.37 8.38 15.10
N VAL A 474 5.86 8.96 14.01
CA VAL A 474 4.67 8.50 13.27
C VAL A 474 5.05 7.58 12.13
N ILE A 475 4.16 6.64 11.80
CA ILE A 475 4.38 5.59 10.80
C ILE A 475 3.93 6.09 9.42
N TRP A 476 2.80 6.81 9.37
CA TRP A 476 2.25 7.39 8.15
C TRP A 476 2.89 8.76 7.90
N LYS A 477 3.38 9.00 6.68
CA LYS A 477 4.29 10.13 6.39
C LYS A 477 3.72 11.18 5.43
N GLU A 478 2.51 10.98 4.91
CA GLU A 478 1.78 12.00 4.17
C GLU A 478 1.59 13.26 5.03
N ARG A 479 2.00 14.41 4.48
CA ARG A 479 2.14 15.68 5.21
C ARG A 479 1.00 16.66 4.97
N HIS A 480 0.23 16.50 3.91
CA HIS A 480 -0.94 17.33 3.68
C HIS A 480 -2.09 16.94 4.62
N TYR A 481 -2.59 17.92 5.37
CA TYR A 481 -3.74 17.81 6.24
C TYR A 481 -4.37 19.19 6.48
N ASN A 482 -5.63 19.21 6.91
CA ASN A 482 -6.29 20.43 7.38
C ASN A 482 -7.22 20.12 8.56
N ALA A 483 -6.66 20.18 9.77
CA ALA A 483 -7.39 19.82 10.99
C ALA A 483 -8.58 20.75 11.27
N GLY A 484 -8.44 22.05 11.00
CA GLY A 484 -9.50 23.04 11.21
C GLY A 484 -10.72 22.77 10.34
N TYR A 485 -10.52 22.50 9.04
CA TYR A 485 -11.58 22.11 8.12
C TYR A 485 -12.27 20.82 8.57
N VAL A 486 -11.50 19.76 8.83
CA VAL A 486 -12.04 18.46 9.25
C VAL A 486 -12.91 18.60 10.51
N LEU A 487 -12.49 19.41 11.48
CA LEU A 487 -13.26 19.63 12.71
C LEU A 487 -14.47 20.55 12.48
N SER A 488 -14.40 21.47 11.52
CA SER A 488 -15.55 22.31 11.12
C SER A 488 -16.68 21.51 10.47
N GLU A 489 -16.35 20.40 9.82
CA GLU A 489 -17.32 19.41 9.30
C GLU A 489 -18.04 18.65 10.42
N LYS A 490 -17.58 18.81 11.68
CA LYS A 490 -18.17 18.25 12.89
C LYS A 490 -18.46 16.74 12.77
N PRO A 491 -17.44 15.89 12.50
CA PRO A 491 -17.60 14.45 12.41
C PRO A 491 -18.28 13.89 13.66
N ASP A 492 -19.13 12.88 13.48
CA ASP A 492 -19.74 12.19 14.63
C ASP A 492 -18.68 11.37 15.39
N TYR A 493 -17.73 10.79 14.64
CA TYR A 493 -16.61 10.03 15.19
C TYR A 493 -15.29 10.38 14.50
N ILE A 494 -14.19 10.34 15.25
CA ILE A 494 -12.83 10.37 14.74
C ILE A 494 -12.14 9.07 15.16
N ILE A 495 -11.53 8.37 14.21
CA ILE A 495 -10.86 7.08 14.47
C ILE A 495 -9.39 7.19 14.09
N PHE A 496 -8.51 6.98 15.07
CA PHE A 496 -7.10 6.76 14.80
C PHE A 496 -6.84 5.25 14.67
N PRO A 497 -6.19 4.79 13.59
CA PRO A 497 -5.87 3.38 13.42
C PRO A 497 -5.03 2.83 14.58
N ALA A 498 -4.12 3.61 15.15
CA ALA A 498 -3.32 3.21 16.31
C ALA A 498 -4.07 3.29 17.66
N GLY A 499 -5.37 3.62 17.64
CA GLY A 499 -6.22 3.65 18.82
C GLY A 499 -6.18 5.00 19.54
N ALA A 500 -5.71 5.03 20.79
CA ALA A 500 -5.72 6.25 21.60
C ALA A 500 -4.61 7.25 21.23
N LYS A 501 -3.59 6.81 20.47
CA LYS A 501 -2.44 7.63 20.07
C LYS A 501 -2.51 7.95 18.57
N PRO A 502 -2.09 9.15 18.14
CA PRO A 502 -1.93 9.44 16.73
C PRO A 502 -0.78 8.64 16.11
N SER A 503 -0.89 8.38 14.82
CA SER A 503 0.01 7.56 14.00
C SER A 503 0.34 8.16 12.62
N ALA A 504 -0.24 9.33 12.32
CA ALA A 504 -0.05 10.13 11.12
C ALA A 504 0.06 11.62 11.49
N PHE A 505 0.68 12.44 10.65
CA PHE A 505 0.75 13.90 10.88
C PHE A 505 -0.64 14.54 10.96
N ALA A 506 -1.57 14.12 10.11
CA ALA A 506 -2.95 14.59 10.15
C ALA A 506 -3.65 14.26 11.47
N GLU A 507 -3.38 13.08 12.04
CA GLU A 507 -3.92 12.70 13.36
C GLU A 507 -3.29 13.52 14.48
N CYS A 508 -1.99 13.80 14.41
CA CYS A 508 -1.32 14.71 15.34
C CYS A 508 -1.94 16.11 15.27
N ALA A 509 -2.24 16.61 14.07
CA ALA A 509 -2.82 17.92 13.85
C ALA A 509 -4.24 18.02 14.45
N ILE A 510 -5.07 16.99 14.26
CA ILE A 510 -6.35 16.87 14.95
C ILE A 510 -6.14 16.82 16.48
N PHE A 511 -5.18 16.02 16.94
CA PHE A 511 -4.95 15.80 18.37
C PHE A 511 -4.50 17.06 19.13
N VAL A 512 -3.81 17.99 18.47
CA VAL A 512 -3.41 19.28 19.07
C VAL A 512 -4.44 20.39 18.86
N HIS A 513 -5.50 20.16 18.09
CA HIS A 513 -6.49 21.19 17.81
C HIS A 513 -7.44 21.41 18.99
N GLU A 514 -7.81 22.67 19.25
CA GLU A 514 -8.68 23.05 20.36
C GLU A 514 -10.09 22.45 20.22
N GLU A 515 -10.71 22.58 19.05
CA GLU A 515 -12.02 21.98 18.75
C GLU A 515 -12.08 20.48 19.04
N PHE A 516 -11.02 19.73 18.74
CA PHE A 516 -10.95 18.31 19.07
C PHE A 516 -10.99 18.10 20.58
N ARG A 517 -10.17 18.83 21.34
CA ARG A 517 -10.11 18.72 22.80
C ARG A 517 -11.43 19.08 23.49
N LYS A 518 -12.10 20.13 23.01
CA LYS A 518 -13.35 20.62 23.61
C LYS A 518 -14.55 19.75 23.29
N ASN A 519 -14.61 19.21 22.07
CA ASN A 519 -15.83 18.63 21.52
C ASN A 519 -15.77 17.12 21.27
N TYR A 520 -14.65 16.45 21.60
CA TYR A 520 -14.51 15.01 21.46
C TYR A 520 -13.96 14.36 22.72
N TYR A 521 -14.47 13.17 23.02
CA TYR A 521 -13.98 12.33 24.11
C TYR A 521 -13.76 10.91 23.61
N MET A 522 -12.91 10.15 24.31
CA MET A 522 -12.61 8.78 23.94
C MET A 522 -13.69 7.82 24.48
N GLN A 523 -14.52 7.31 23.57
CA GLN A 523 -15.44 6.21 23.82
C GLN A 523 -14.75 4.87 23.54
N LEU A 524 -15.03 3.86 24.38
CA LEU A 524 -14.46 2.53 24.25
C LEU A 524 -15.53 1.50 23.85
N PHE A 525 -15.15 0.61 22.94
CA PHE A 525 -15.96 -0.53 22.51
C PHE A 525 -15.17 -1.82 22.71
N TYR A 526 -15.76 -2.82 23.34
CA TYR A 526 -15.12 -4.12 23.46
C TYR A 526 -15.37 -4.96 22.21
N SER A 527 -14.28 -5.36 21.55
CA SER A 527 -14.35 -6.33 20.46
C SER A 527 -14.11 -7.74 21.02
N LYS A 528 -15.13 -8.59 20.98
CA LYS A 528 -14.99 -10.03 21.27
C LYS A 528 -14.02 -10.71 20.31
N GLN A 529 -14.04 -10.31 19.03
CA GLN A 529 -13.22 -10.91 17.98
C GLN A 529 -11.72 -10.63 18.19
N LEU A 530 -11.37 -9.41 18.60
CA LEU A 530 -9.98 -9.03 18.89
C LEU A 530 -9.59 -9.19 20.36
N ASN A 531 -10.56 -9.54 21.23
CA ASN A 531 -10.42 -9.57 22.68
C ASN A 531 -9.74 -8.31 23.25
N GLN A 532 -10.15 -7.13 22.76
CA GLN A 532 -9.57 -5.86 23.16
C GLN A 532 -10.59 -4.72 23.13
N LEU A 533 -10.30 -3.66 23.88
CA LEU A 533 -11.02 -2.40 23.81
C LEU A 533 -10.52 -1.57 22.63
N LEU A 534 -11.46 -1.09 21.83
CA LEU A 534 -11.25 -0.27 20.65
C LEU A 534 -11.68 1.18 20.97
N PRO A 535 -10.75 2.14 20.99
CA PRO A 535 -11.07 3.53 21.22
C PRO A 535 -11.58 4.21 19.95
N VAL A 536 -12.63 5.02 20.11
CA VAL A 536 -13.18 5.91 19.10
C VAL A 536 -13.37 7.27 19.76
N PHE A 537 -13.00 8.35 19.09
CA PHE A 537 -13.29 9.69 19.60
C PHE A 537 -14.69 10.10 19.16
N THR A 538 -15.61 10.18 20.11
CA THR A 538 -17.02 10.49 19.86
C THR A 538 -17.28 11.96 20.14
N ARG A 539 -18.04 12.61 19.27
CA ARG A 539 -18.41 14.01 19.45
C ARG A 539 -19.39 14.18 20.61
N LEU A 540 -19.07 15.10 21.51
CA LEU A 540 -19.95 15.60 22.57
C LEU A 540 -19.58 17.07 22.79
N GLU A 541 -20.52 18.00 22.63
CA GLU A 541 -20.18 19.43 22.71
C GLU A 541 -19.77 19.83 24.13
N ASN A 542 -18.71 20.64 24.24
CA ASN A 542 -18.19 21.15 25.50
C ASN A 542 -17.89 20.06 26.56
N VAL A 543 -17.32 18.92 26.14
CA VAL A 543 -16.87 17.86 27.06
C VAL A 543 -15.89 18.41 28.10
N ARG A 544 -14.97 19.26 27.63
CA ARG A 544 -13.90 19.84 28.42
C ARG A 544 -14.00 21.35 28.32
N SER A 545 -13.94 22.03 29.46
CA SER A 545 -14.08 23.48 29.59
C SER A 545 -12.73 24.22 29.56
N ASP A 546 -11.64 23.56 29.16
CA ASP A 546 -10.31 24.16 29.14
C ASP A 546 -10.11 25.09 27.92
N SER A 547 -9.28 26.11 28.12
CA SER A 547 -8.92 27.11 27.11
C SER A 547 -7.40 27.29 26.98
N ALA A 548 -6.62 26.36 27.53
CA ALA A 548 -5.16 26.48 27.51
C ALA A 548 -4.61 25.99 26.17
N ASP A 549 -3.77 26.81 25.58
CA ASP A 549 -2.99 26.45 24.40
C ASP A 549 -1.74 25.67 24.82
N CYS A 550 -1.58 24.48 24.28
CA CYS A 550 -0.49 23.56 24.59
C CYS A 550 0.55 23.46 23.47
N GLY A 551 0.31 24.12 22.32
CA GLY A 551 1.07 23.87 21.10
C GLY A 551 1.15 22.38 20.74
N SER A 552 2.17 22.01 19.96
CA SER A 552 2.41 20.63 19.49
C SER A 552 3.56 19.92 20.22
N GLY A 553 4.39 20.64 20.99
CA GLY A 553 5.65 20.13 21.53
C GLY A 553 5.53 18.92 22.48
N PHE A 554 4.34 18.65 23.03
CA PHE A 554 4.09 17.48 23.87
C PHE A 554 3.84 16.19 23.05
N VAL A 555 3.48 16.30 21.77
CA VAL A 555 3.02 15.17 20.94
C VAL A 555 4.09 14.10 20.78
N LYS A 556 5.35 14.51 20.53
CA LYS A 556 6.50 13.60 20.39
C LYS A 556 6.63 12.69 21.62
N HIS A 557 6.65 13.30 22.81
CA HIS A 557 6.75 12.61 24.08
C HIS A 557 5.53 11.72 24.35
N TYR A 558 4.32 12.18 23.99
CA TYR A 558 3.11 11.39 24.15
C TYR A 558 3.11 10.12 23.29
N ILE A 559 3.51 10.22 22.03
CA ILE A 559 3.62 9.07 21.12
C ILE A 559 4.71 8.11 21.62
N GLU A 560 5.86 8.63 22.02
CA GLU A 560 6.98 7.80 22.49
C GLU A 560 6.65 7.06 23.79
N ALA A 561 6.01 7.73 24.76
CA ALA A 561 5.52 7.07 25.97
C ALA A 561 4.60 5.89 25.66
N ASN A 562 3.68 6.05 24.70
CA ASN A 562 2.79 4.98 24.27
C ASN A 562 3.56 3.85 23.53
N ASN A 563 4.53 4.18 22.68
CA ASN A 563 5.37 3.18 22.00
C ASN A 563 6.17 2.34 23.00
N LEU A 564 6.77 2.99 24.00
CA LEU A 564 7.50 2.35 25.08
C LEU A 564 6.58 1.48 25.96
N PHE A 565 5.36 1.96 26.25
CA PHE A 565 4.35 1.19 26.98
C PHE A 565 3.94 -0.09 26.23
N LEU A 566 3.66 0.01 24.92
CA LEU A 566 3.36 -1.17 24.10
C LEU A 566 4.54 -2.14 24.04
N SER A 567 5.76 -1.61 23.93
CA SER A 567 6.98 -2.42 23.97
C SER A 567 7.13 -3.14 25.31
N MET A 568 6.85 -2.46 26.43
CA MET A 568 6.88 -3.03 27.77
C MET A 568 5.86 -4.16 27.95
N ILE A 569 4.63 -3.99 27.45
CA ILE A 569 3.62 -5.08 27.51
C ILE A 569 4.08 -6.28 26.68
N LYS A 570 4.64 -6.03 25.49
CA LYS A 570 5.07 -7.10 24.58
C LYS A 570 6.29 -7.86 25.11
N SER A 571 7.26 -7.17 25.71
CA SER A 571 8.51 -7.77 26.18
C SER A 571 8.50 -8.20 27.66
N GLY A 572 7.62 -7.61 28.48
CA GLY A 572 7.65 -7.73 29.93
C GLY A 572 8.78 -6.91 30.61
N ASP A 573 9.52 -6.09 29.86
CA ASP A 573 10.69 -5.37 30.38
C ASP A 573 10.31 -4.16 31.25
N LYS A 574 10.31 -4.38 32.57
CA LYS A 574 10.00 -3.34 33.57
C LYS A 574 11.03 -2.20 33.63
N SER A 575 12.21 -2.33 33.02
CA SER A 575 13.19 -1.22 32.96
C SER A 575 12.66 -0.02 32.16
N LEU A 576 11.73 -0.26 31.24
CA LEU A 576 11.10 0.76 30.42
C LEU A 576 10.22 1.73 31.21
N ILE A 577 9.75 1.36 32.41
CA ILE A 577 8.91 2.21 33.27
C ILE A 577 9.56 3.57 33.52
N ARG A 578 10.88 3.62 33.72
CA ARG A 578 11.61 4.87 33.94
C ARG A 578 11.55 5.78 32.71
N LYS A 579 11.73 5.22 31.52
CA LYS A 579 11.66 5.95 30.25
C LYS A 579 10.23 6.42 29.97
N ILE A 580 9.24 5.56 30.18
CA ILE A 580 7.82 5.92 30.05
C ILE A 580 7.47 7.10 30.95
N ASN A 581 7.87 7.07 32.23
CA ASN A 581 7.59 8.17 33.15
C ASN A 581 8.31 9.46 32.75
N TYR A 582 9.56 9.38 32.28
CA TYR A 582 10.30 10.54 31.78
C TYR A 582 9.58 11.23 30.62
N GLU A 583 9.15 10.45 29.62
CA GLU A 583 8.37 10.99 28.49
C GLU A 583 7.04 11.59 28.96
N LEU A 584 6.34 10.93 29.90
CA LEU A 584 5.09 11.41 30.45
C LEU A 584 5.22 12.69 31.30
N ASP A 585 6.32 12.84 32.03
CA ASP A 585 6.64 14.07 32.76
C ASP A 585 6.92 15.23 31.80
N ALA A 586 7.57 14.96 30.66
CA ALA A 586 7.77 15.95 29.61
C ALA A 586 6.44 16.38 28.96
N VAL A 587 5.49 15.46 28.76
CA VAL A 587 4.12 15.81 28.32
C VAL A 587 3.45 16.75 29.32
N PHE A 588 3.49 16.40 30.61
CA PHE A 588 2.90 17.20 31.68
C PHE A 588 3.44 18.65 31.72
N LEU A 589 4.76 18.80 31.61
CA LEU A 589 5.42 20.12 31.63
C LEU A 589 5.04 20.98 30.42
N LYS A 590 4.81 20.35 29.26
CA LYS A 590 4.49 21.04 28.00
C LYS A 590 3.00 21.28 27.81
N CYS A 591 2.14 20.47 28.42
CA CYS A 591 0.69 20.60 28.31
C CYS A 591 -0.04 20.12 29.57
N SER A 592 -0.39 21.07 30.44
CA SER A 592 -1.12 20.79 31.68
C SER A 592 -2.54 20.25 31.44
N VAL A 593 -3.16 20.56 30.31
CA VAL A 593 -4.49 20.06 29.96
C VAL A 593 -4.50 18.54 29.77
N ARG A 594 -3.36 17.94 29.41
CA ARG A 594 -3.23 16.49 29.16
C ARG A 594 -2.92 15.68 30.42
N ILE A 595 -3.07 16.27 31.61
CA ILE A 595 -2.90 15.58 32.89
C ILE A 595 -3.72 14.27 32.98
N PRO A 596 -5.01 14.23 32.60
CA PRO A 596 -5.79 13.00 32.68
C PRO A 596 -5.19 11.87 31.84
N GLU A 597 -4.74 12.15 30.61
CA GLU A 597 -4.12 11.17 29.72
C GLU A 597 -2.76 10.70 30.25
N VAL A 598 -1.93 11.63 30.76
CA VAL A 598 -0.64 11.33 31.39
C VAL A 598 -0.84 10.40 32.59
N LYS A 599 -1.74 10.75 33.51
CA LYS A 599 -2.02 9.94 34.70
C LYS A 599 -2.61 8.58 34.33
N THR A 600 -3.45 8.51 33.31
CA THR A 600 -3.99 7.25 32.80
C THR A 600 -2.88 6.31 32.34
N LEU A 601 -1.97 6.79 31.50
CA LEU A 601 -0.89 5.95 30.98
C LEU A 601 0.11 5.55 32.08
N LYS A 602 0.42 6.44 33.05
CA LYS A 602 1.18 6.07 34.26
C LYS A 602 0.48 4.96 35.04
N GLY A 603 -0.82 5.13 35.28
CA GLY A 603 -1.66 4.16 35.96
C GLY A 603 -1.65 2.79 35.29
N MET A 604 -1.85 2.76 33.97
CA MET A 604 -1.75 1.54 33.15
C MET A 604 -0.36 0.91 33.20
N THR A 605 0.70 1.73 33.16
CA THR A 605 2.09 1.26 33.24
C THR A 605 2.33 0.51 34.55
N PHE A 606 1.95 1.10 35.69
CA PHE A 606 2.09 0.45 36.99
C PHE A 606 1.14 -0.73 37.20
N TYR A 607 -0.06 -0.69 36.60
CA TYR A 607 -0.99 -1.81 36.60
C TYR A 607 -0.37 -3.05 35.96
N HIS A 608 0.16 -2.91 34.73
CA HIS A 608 0.82 -4.01 34.01
C HIS A 608 2.17 -4.41 34.64
N ALA A 609 2.80 -3.53 35.40
CA ALA A 609 3.98 -3.87 36.21
C ALA A 609 3.65 -4.67 37.49
N GLY A 610 2.36 -4.79 37.86
CA GLY A 610 1.86 -5.45 39.06
C GLY A 610 1.86 -4.58 40.32
N ASN A 611 2.08 -3.26 40.20
CA ASN A 611 2.04 -2.34 41.33
C ASN A 611 0.69 -1.62 41.41
N TYR A 612 -0.30 -2.32 41.97
CA TYR A 612 -1.68 -1.84 42.02
C TYR A 612 -1.87 -0.62 42.94
N ILE A 613 -1.04 -0.43 43.97
CA ILE A 613 -1.15 0.72 44.88
C ILE A 613 -0.83 2.02 44.12
N ILE A 614 0.27 2.03 43.37
CA ILE A 614 0.65 3.19 42.57
C ILE A 614 -0.32 3.37 41.39
N ALA A 615 -0.72 2.27 40.75
CA ALA A 615 -1.69 2.30 39.66
C ALA A 615 -3.02 2.92 40.09
N GLU A 616 -3.58 2.45 41.21
CA GLU A 616 -4.85 2.94 41.78
C GLU A 616 -4.82 4.45 42.01
N LYS A 617 -3.73 4.98 42.58
CA LYS A 617 -3.57 6.42 42.80
C LYS A 617 -3.66 7.20 41.49
N TYR A 618 -2.87 6.85 40.48
CA TYR A 618 -2.86 7.58 39.21
C TYR A 618 -4.18 7.43 38.44
N LEU A 619 -4.79 6.25 38.46
CA LEU A 619 -6.05 5.99 37.75
C LEU A 619 -7.23 6.72 38.39
N ARG A 620 -7.30 6.75 39.73
CA ARG A 620 -8.32 7.52 40.46
C ARG A 620 -8.18 9.01 40.15
N ASP A 621 -6.97 9.55 40.30
CA ASP A 621 -6.69 10.94 39.98
C ASP A 621 -7.05 11.30 38.51
N ALA A 622 -6.84 10.38 37.57
CA ALA A 622 -7.18 10.59 36.15
C ALA A 622 -8.70 10.58 35.93
N ALA A 623 -9.43 9.67 36.60
CA ALA A 623 -10.88 9.56 36.50
C ALA A 623 -11.60 10.74 37.17
N GLU A 624 -11.05 11.28 38.27
CA GLU A 624 -11.55 12.48 38.94
C GLU A 624 -11.31 13.75 38.10
N ALA A 625 -10.16 13.84 37.43
CA ALA A 625 -9.81 14.98 36.58
C ALA A 625 -10.61 15.01 35.25
N ASP A 626 -11.02 13.85 34.74
CA ASP A 626 -11.84 13.74 33.53
C ASP A 626 -12.94 12.68 33.68
N SER A 627 -14.18 13.16 33.79
CA SER A 627 -15.36 12.30 33.94
C SER A 627 -15.59 11.35 32.76
N THR A 628 -15.07 11.69 31.57
CA THR A 628 -15.21 10.89 30.36
C THR A 628 -14.13 9.82 30.20
N ASN A 629 -13.12 9.82 31.07
CA ASN A 629 -11.99 8.92 30.99
C ASN A 629 -12.36 7.48 31.39
N ALA A 630 -12.91 6.75 30.43
CA ALA A 630 -13.36 5.37 30.61
C ALA A 630 -12.18 4.40 30.79
N ILE A 631 -11.02 4.66 30.18
CA ILE A 631 -9.83 3.82 30.34
C ILE A 631 -9.43 3.78 31.82
N ALA A 632 -9.28 4.94 32.44
CA ALA A 632 -8.89 5.04 33.84
C ALA A 632 -9.86 4.27 34.76
N ARG A 633 -11.17 4.46 34.56
CA ARG A 633 -12.22 3.77 35.31
C ARG A 633 -12.25 2.27 35.11
N ILE A 634 -12.01 1.77 33.89
CA ILE A 634 -11.96 0.33 33.62
C ILE A 634 -10.79 -0.32 34.37
N TYR A 635 -9.60 0.27 34.32
CA TYR A 635 -8.45 -0.25 35.05
C TYR A 635 -8.67 -0.16 36.56
N LEU A 636 -9.24 0.94 37.06
CA LEU A 636 -9.56 1.11 38.48
C LEU A 636 -10.57 0.07 38.97
N LYS A 637 -11.64 -0.17 38.19
CA LYS A 637 -12.61 -1.25 38.43
C LYS A 637 -11.93 -2.62 38.52
N ASN A 638 -11.01 -2.91 37.61
CA ASN A 638 -10.27 -4.18 37.62
C ASN A 638 -9.38 -4.31 38.86
N ILE A 639 -8.72 -3.22 39.29
CA ILE A 639 -7.96 -3.18 40.55
C ILE A 639 -8.88 -3.47 41.74
N TYR A 640 -10.02 -2.80 41.84
CA TYR A 640 -10.95 -2.99 42.95
C TYR A 640 -11.49 -4.42 43.02
N PHE A 641 -11.86 -5.02 41.89
CA PHE A 641 -12.20 -6.45 41.87
C PHE A 641 -11.05 -7.35 42.36
N SER A 642 -9.81 -7.08 41.93
CA SER A 642 -8.63 -7.86 42.36
C SER A 642 -8.32 -7.71 43.86
N GLN A 643 -8.73 -6.60 44.48
CA GLN A 643 -8.53 -6.30 45.90
C GLN A 643 -9.73 -6.74 46.78
N GLY A 644 -10.79 -7.33 46.21
CA GLY A 644 -12.02 -7.68 46.93
C GLY A 644 -12.95 -6.50 47.24
N LYS A 645 -12.66 -5.32 46.69
CA LYS A 645 -13.42 -4.07 46.81
C LYS A 645 -14.64 -4.05 45.86
N ILE A 646 -15.56 -5.00 46.06
CA ILE A 646 -16.65 -5.28 45.10
C ILE A 646 -17.60 -4.08 44.96
N GLU A 647 -17.98 -3.44 46.07
CA GLU A 647 -18.90 -2.31 46.04
C GLU A 647 -18.29 -1.10 45.31
N GLU A 648 -17.01 -0.79 45.55
CA GLU A 648 -16.32 0.28 44.81
C GLU A 648 -16.20 -0.04 43.33
N ALA A 649 -15.93 -1.30 42.98
CA ALA A 649 -15.88 -1.73 41.58
C ALA A 649 -17.25 -1.57 40.89
N GLN A 650 -18.34 -1.95 41.56
CA GLN A 650 -19.70 -1.83 41.01
C GLN A 650 -20.13 -0.37 40.80
N LYS A 651 -19.71 0.55 41.68
CA LYS A 651 -19.99 1.99 41.53
C LYS A 651 -19.40 2.59 40.25
N LEU A 652 -18.27 2.06 39.76
CA LEU A 652 -17.64 2.54 38.53
C LEU A 652 -18.35 2.06 37.25
N ILE A 653 -19.14 0.99 37.31
CA ILE A 653 -19.78 0.40 36.12
C ILE A 653 -20.74 1.39 35.44
N PRO A 654 -21.72 2.02 36.14
CA PRO A 654 -22.59 3.02 35.54
C PRO A 654 -21.82 4.21 34.94
N GLU A 655 -20.74 4.65 35.57
CA GLU A 655 -19.91 5.75 35.07
C GLU A 655 -19.19 5.38 33.76
N ILE A 656 -18.63 4.17 33.68
CA ILE A 656 -18.01 3.65 32.45
C ILE A 656 -19.06 3.59 31.35
N LEU A 657 -20.21 3.00 31.67
CA LEU A 657 -21.28 2.75 30.70
C LEU A 657 -21.96 4.03 30.20
N ARG A 658 -21.93 5.12 30.99
CA ARG A 658 -22.43 6.44 30.58
C ARG A 658 -21.71 6.98 29.34
N PHE A 659 -20.39 6.82 29.28
CA PHE A 659 -19.57 7.34 28.18
C PHE A 659 -19.12 6.26 27.20
N SER A 660 -19.05 5.01 27.65
CA SER A 660 -18.62 3.85 26.89
C SER A 660 -19.58 2.66 27.08
N PRO A 661 -20.83 2.76 26.58
CA PRO A 661 -21.85 1.72 26.76
C PRO A 661 -21.44 0.37 26.15
N GLY A 662 -20.56 0.37 25.14
CA GLY A 662 -20.03 -0.83 24.51
C GLY A 662 -18.77 -1.40 25.17
N ALA A 663 -18.26 -0.84 26.28
CA ALA A 663 -16.98 -1.26 26.84
C ALA A 663 -17.03 -2.50 27.73
N ILE A 664 -18.21 -2.87 28.26
CA ILE A 664 -18.36 -4.01 29.18
C ILE A 664 -19.32 -5.04 28.56
N PRO A 665 -18.83 -6.22 28.16
CA PRO A 665 -19.66 -7.27 27.59
C PRO A 665 -20.81 -7.66 28.53
N GLY A 666 -22.02 -7.78 27.98
CA GLY A 666 -23.20 -8.20 28.72
C GLY A 666 -23.99 -7.08 29.40
N PHE A 667 -23.48 -5.83 29.39
CA PHE A 667 -24.20 -4.65 29.90
C PHE A 667 -24.75 -3.75 28.78
N GLU A 668 -24.67 -4.23 27.53
CA GLU A 668 -25.06 -3.52 26.31
C GLU A 668 -26.57 -3.18 26.23
N GLN A 669 -27.41 -3.71 27.13
CA GLN A 669 -28.89 -3.68 27.02
C GLN A 669 -29.65 -2.77 28.03
N ASN A 670 -29.05 -2.28 29.12
CA ASN A 670 -29.87 -1.71 30.22
C ASN A 670 -29.91 -0.17 30.33
N ILE A 671 -29.12 0.59 29.57
CA ILE A 671 -29.02 2.05 29.83
C ILE A 671 -30.04 2.86 29.01
N TYR A 672 -30.61 2.30 27.94
CA TYR A 672 -31.56 3.02 27.08
C TYR A 672 -33.04 2.66 27.33
N THR A 673 -33.33 1.69 28.19
CA THR A 673 -34.71 1.22 28.49
C THR A 673 -35.24 1.67 29.85
N GLY A 674 -34.43 2.33 30.68
CA GLY A 674 -34.89 2.84 31.99
C GLY A 674 -35.45 1.75 32.91
N ARG A 675 -35.00 0.50 32.77
CA ARG A 675 -35.34 -0.58 33.70
C ARG A 675 -34.09 -0.96 34.49
N ASN A 676 -34.18 -0.67 35.78
CA ASN A 676 -33.20 -0.96 36.83
C ASN A 676 -32.78 -2.42 36.86
#